data_AF-A0A972Z7Q9-F1
#
_entry.id   AF-A0A972Z7Q9-F1
#
_cell.length_a   1.000
_cell.length_b   1.000
_cell.length_c   1.000
_cell.angle_alpha   90.00
_cell.angle_beta   90.00
_cell.angle_gamma   90.00
#
_symmetry.space_group_name_H-M   'P 1'
#
loop_
_entity.id
_entity.type
_entity.pdbx_description
1 polymer ?
#
loop_
_entity_poly.entity_id
_entity_poly.type
_entity_poly.pdbx_seq_one_letter_code
_entity_poly.pdbx_strand_id
1 'polypeptide(L)'
;MATAPTAPPRPTVYSDARALIERGDIELLTSDIFDTLLWRDVAKPHDLFIVLGADLVVANDVPAYVTAEDVLDARIHAERRARNAAENTYGVGECTIEEIWARMPSAWLDRIGGVAAGVRAEIEMEARHLHPIEPAIELLHDAHAAGVDVALVSDTYFSTEQLLQLFSSIGVDLPPLAAITASSEHRDNKAGKLLAHALAHRDADPRRVLHIGDNPHADAVAAADAGTHFVGLDIPHAERIGPAMPRSLAAFSSTHGTDAGASALSFELLLAAGGARTGSGPSASYEFGVTVGGPLLTGFADWITDRAADLGVDKVHYLLREGGFISEVVAALRPDAPNAAHVHASRWVMGRAAVIDGTTDELIRALIRRAAFQPEHVADAFAVDAGDVARVIGDGPLRDDEFIPAIEAIASDDALRTAIVESSAELRSRVMRYLQRAIDPDEQGRVIVCDIGWGGTIQEAMTEILTAEGWSVELIGLYLMLSRPGRDRAAAGARMAGYLPDDGVVPIGVERTTTKDPDIVMRTPEIAEQLCTPELGTLLDIDDAGTPVLADDPGGARESRRLARRGVLDYAELRRVRLPGAATDQRLRSDAYRRALLAGVAGTIRRPSSRLASELGTWEHDDVGGRGHEPLIPRHADDLLRYVNAADTDLIGTRQVYWLHGAAALANQELAAQLDAIEAGIDPEELCPPSEVGRALIAVFPPDDQLAVAQVALVPHRSPTGWSSLRLSAAVDAVRAVRIDIGTEACSFELGRLRIRGATTHVAVSISRTDDTRLRWTNGHPTDARGGVLRAGGFLSVPFEHAAVNDTLDIEVAFRARPLGSPVRRYTAAALRQSARGWVGVARSRVDQLRHR
;
A
#
# COMPACT_ATOMS: atom_id res chain seq x y z
N MET A 1 9.02 28.32 -2.95
CA MET A 1 10.27 28.58 -3.70
C MET A 1 10.65 27.29 -4.39
N ALA A 2 10.49 27.19 -5.71
CA ALA A 2 10.88 26.00 -6.46
C ALA A 2 12.42 25.90 -6.48
N THR A 3 12.97 24.95 -5.72
CA THR A 3 14.36 24.52 -5.90
C THR A 3 14.50 23.95 -7.30
N ALA A 4 15.53 24.37 -8.03
CA ALA A 4 15.84 23.81 -9.35
C ALA A 4 15.84 22.27 -9.28
N PRO A 5 15.32 21.57 -10.31
CA PRO A 5 15.28 20.11 -10.31
C PRO A 5 16.70 19.59 -10.12
N THR A 6 16.92 18.94 -8.99
CA THR A 6 18.16 18.19 -8.73
C THR A 6 18.20 17.06 -9.74
N ALA A 7 19.28 16.96 -10.53
CA ALA A 7 19.49 15.82 -11.40
C ALA A 7 19.24 14.52 -10.61
N PRO A 8 18.55 13.52 -11.19
CA PRO A 8 18.22 12.30 -10.48
C PRO A 8 19.49 11.66 -9.91
N PRO A 9 19.43 11.03 -8.72
CA PRO A 9 20.58 10.38 -8.12
C PRO A 9 21.20 9.37 -9.10
N ARG A 10 22.54 9.33 -9.20
CA ARG A 10 23.25 8.38 -10.06
C ARG A 10 23.43 7.05 -9.33
N PRO A 11 23.14 5.90 -9.96
CA PRO A 11 23.33 4.59 -9.34
C PRO A 11 24.77 4.30 -8.91
N THR A 12 24.96 3.73 -7.72
CA THR A 12 26.31 3.45 -7.21
C THR A 12 26.99 2.31 -7.96
N VAL A 13 26.24 1.38 -8.53
CA VAL A 13 26.79 0.26 -9.32
C VAL A 13 27.64 0.76 -10.50
N TYR A 14 27.19 1.80 -11.20
CA TYR A 14 27.95 2.39 -12.29
C TYR A 14 29.17 3.16 -11.78
N SER A 15 29.12 3.71 -10.56
CA SER A 15 30.29 4.32 -9.93
C SER A 15 31.35 3.29 -9.52
N ASP A 16 30.93 2.11 -9.05
CA ASP A 16 31.85 1.02 -8.71
C ASP A 16 32.50 0.43 -9.98
N ALA A 17 31.72 0.28 -11.06
CA ALA A 17 32.24 -0.09 -12.37
C ALA A 17 33.25 0.94 -12.91
N ARG A 18 32.94 2.24 -12.84
CA ARG A 18 33.90 3.32 -13.18
C ARG A 18 35.18 3.21 -12.36
N ALA A 19 35.07 2.99 -11.05
CA ALA A 19 36.25 2.86 -10.19
C ALA A 19 37.11 1.63 -10.55
N LEU A 20 36.52 0.53 -11.03
CA LEU A 20 37.27 -0.60 -11.58
C LEU A 20 38.00 -0.24 -12.88
N ILE A 21 37.31 0.45 -13.80
CA ILE A 21 37.88 0.92 -15.07
C ILE A 21 39.04 1.90 -14.83
N GLU A 22 38.85 2.89 -13.96
CA GLU A 22 39.84 3.94 -13.65
C GLU A 22 41.10 3.40 -12.97
N ARG A 23 41.02 2.25 -12.27
CA ARG A 23 42.20 1.58 -11.70
C ARG A 23 43.15 1.04 -12.76
N GLY A 24 42.70 0.89 -14.01
CA GLY A 24 43.49 0.39 -15.13
C GLY A 24 43.63 -1.15 -15.19
N ASP A 25 42.92 -1.86 -14.31
CA ASP A 25 42.96 -3.32 -14.24
C ASP A 25 42.08 -3.98 -15.32
N ILE A 26 41.11 -3.23 -15.87
CA ILE A 26 40.14 -3.70 -16.87
C ILE A 26 40.58 -3.31 -18.29
N GLU A 27 40.49 -4.24 -19.24
CA GLU A 27 40.77 -3.99 -20.67
C GLU A 27 39.56 -4.21 -21.58
N LEU A 28 38.56 -4.95 -21.11
CA LEU A 28 37.29 -5.16 -21.82
C LEU A 28 36.12 -5.01 -20.85
N LEU A 29 35.18 -4.14 -21.20
CA LEU A 29 33.87 -4.04 -20.57
C LEU A 29 32.84 -4.81 -21.43
N THR A 30 32.16 -5.76 -20.82
CA THR A 30 31.03 -6.46 -21.44
C THR A 30 29.73 -6.09 -20.74
N SER A 31 28.65 -5.90 -21.49
CA SER A 31 27.33 -5.58 -20.94
C SER A 31 26.24 -6.44 -21.56
N ASP A 32 25.25 -6.84 -20.76
CA ASP A 32 23.95 -7.22 -21.33
C ASP A 32 23.25 -6.02 -21.97
N ILE A 33 22.27 -6.29 -22.83
CA ILE A 33 21.49 -5.30 -23.56
C ILE A 33 20.16 -5.02 -22.84
N PHE A 34 19.30 -6.03 -22.75
CA PHE A 34 17.96 -5.86 -22.18
C PHE A 34 18.00 -5.86 -20.65
N ASP A 35 17.14 -5.05 -20.04
CA ASP A 35 17.05 -4.81 -18.59
C ASP A 35 18.37 -4.32 -17.93
N THR A 36 19.38 -3.99 -18.75
CA THR A 36 20.71 -3.49 -18.35
C THR A 36 21.09 -2.18 -19.05
N LEU A 37 21.01 -2.13 -20.38
CA LEU A 37 21.23 -0.91 -21.19
C LEU A 37 19.92 -0.32 -21.70
N LEU A 38 18.96 -1.18 -22.01
CA LEU A 38 17.64 -0.83 -22.52
C LEU A 38 16.57 -1.47 -21.64
N TRP A 39 15.48 -0.76 -21.38
CA TRP A 39 14.31 -1.28 -20.70
C TRP A 39 13.06 -1.19 -21.58
N ARG A 40 12.03 -1.95 -21.22
CA ARG A 40 10.72 -1.94 -21.89
C ARG A 40 9.64 -1.36 -20.99
N ASP A 41 8.72 -0.57 -21.53
CA ASP A 41 7.57 0.02 -20.81
C ASP A 41 6.41 -0.96 -20.54
N VAL A 42 6.78 -2.21 -20.32
CA VAL A 42 5.93 -3.34 -19.94
C VAL A 42 6.53 -4.07 -18.75
N ALA A 43 5.67 -4.75 -17.99
CA ALA A 43 6.12 -5.54 -16.86
C ALA A 43 6.91 -6.80 -17.26
N LYS A 44 6.62 -7.38 -18.43
CA LYS A 44 7.34 -8.54 -18.98
C LYS A 44 7.55 -8.37 -20.48
N PRO A 45 8.68 -8.82 -21.05
CA PRO A 45 8.95 -8.67 -22.48
C PRO A 45 7.85 -9.23 -23.40
N HIS A 46 7.25 -10.38 -23.07
CA HIS A 46 6.19 -10.96 -23.90
C HIS A 46 4.86 -10.20 -23.85
N ASP A 47 4.66 -9.29 -22.90
CA ASP A 47 3.46 -8.45 -22.87
C ASP A 47 3.41 -7.54 -24.11
N LEU A 48 4.54 -7.24 -24.75
CA LEU A 48 4.61 -6.51 -26.02
C LEU A 48 3.91 -7.23 -27.18
N PHE A 49 3.75 -8.56 -27.11
CA PHE A 49 3.11 -9.30 -28.19
C PHE A 49 1.61 -8.98 -28.33
N ILE A 50 0.95 -8.46 -27.28
CA ILE A 50 -0.43 -7.97 -27.41
C ILE A 50 -0.47 -6.67 -28.22
N VAL A 51 0.56 -5.82 -28.10
CA VAL A 51 0.69 -4.60 -28.90
C VAL A 51 0.94 -4.96 -30.35
N LEU A 52 1.89 -5.87 -30.61
CA LEU A 52 2.11 -6.43 -31.95
C LEU A 52 0.81 -6.99 -32.54
N GLY A 53 0.07 -7.78 -31.75
CA GLY A 53 -1.23 -8.31 -32.16
C GLY A 53 -2.23 -7.21 -32.53
N ALA A 54 -2.35 -6.18 -31.71
CA ALA A 54 -3.24 -5.05 -31.97
C ALA A 54 -2.87 -4.31 -33.25
N ASP A 55 -1.57 -4.05 -33.49
CA ASP A 55 -1.11 -3.40 -34.72
C ASP A 55 -1.44 -4.24 -35.97
N LEU A 56 -1.18 -5.54 -35.93
CA LEU A 56 -1.47 -6.44 -37.05
C LEU A 56 -2.97 -6.58 -37.33
N VAL A 57 -3.81 -6.55 -36.29
CA VAL A 57 -5.27 -6.54 -36.44
C VAL A 57 -5.74 -5.23 -37.08
N VAL A 58 -5.25 -4.08 -36.59
CA VAL A 58 -5.61 -2.76 -37.11
C VAL A 58 -5.13 -2.58 -38.56
N ALA A 59 -3.94 -3.08 -38.89
CA ALA A 59 -3.39 -3.10 -40.24
C ALA A 59 -4.08 -4.10 -41.17
N ASN A 60 -4.96 -4.97 -40.64
CA ASN A 60 -5.62 -6.04 -41.37
C ASN A 60 -4.63 -7.07 -41.97
N ASP A 61 -3.49 -7.25 -41.32
CA ASP A 61 -2.41 -8.18 -41.67
C ASP A 61 -2.66 -9.61 -41.17
N VAL A 62 -3.66 -9.79 -40.30
CA VAL A 62 -4.17 -11.10 -39.85
C VAL A 62 -5.64 -11.31 -40.27
N PRO A 63 -6.13 -12.56 -40.35
CA PRO A 63 -7.54 -12.84 -40.63
C PRO A 63 -8.48 -12.13 -39.66
N ALA A 64 -9.65 -11.68 -40.14
CA ALA A 64 -10.58 -10.84 -39.37
C ALA A 64 -11.16 -11.49 -38.10
N TYR A 65 -11.03 -12.81 -37.94
CA TYR A 65 -11.47 -13.52 -36.73
C TYR A 65 -10.38 -13.60 -35.65
N VAL A 66 -9.15 -13.18 -35.96
CA VAL A 66 -7.99 -13.23 -35.06
C VAL A 66 -8.00 -11.99 -34.18
N THR A 67 -7.88 -12.19 -32.87
CA THR A 67 -7.72 -11.10 -31.91
C THR A 67 -6.25 -10.82 -31.62
N ALA A 68 -5.96 -9.73 -30.90
CA ALA A 68 -4.62 -9.47 -30.41
C ALA A 68 -4.14 -10.59 -29.45
N GLU A 69 -5.03 -11.14 -28.62
CA GLU A 69 -4.68 -12.27 -27.73
C GLU A 69 -4.30 -13.52 -28.52
N ASP A 70 -5.02 -13.83 -29.61
CA ASP A 70 -4.67 -14.94 -30.50
C ASP A 70 -3.24 -14.78 -31.06
N VAL A 71 -2.84 -13.56 -31.42
CA VAL A 71 -1.49 -13.27 -31.92
C VAL A 71 -0.44 -13.46 -30.83
N LEU A 72 -0.69 -12.93 -29.63
CA LEU A 72 0.19 -13.12 -28.47
C LEU A 72 0.41 -14.61 -28.19
N ASP A 73 -0.68 -15.39 -28.12
CA ASP A 73 -0.61 -16.82 -27.88
C ASP A 73 0.15 -17.54 -29.00
N ALA A 74 -0.18 -17.25 -30.26
CA ALA A 74 0.50 -17.84 -31.40
C ALA A 74 2.00 -17.53 -31.41
N ARG A 75 2.40 -16.30 -31.05
CA ARG A 75 3.80 -15.86 -31.02
C ARG A 75 4.60 -16.55 -29.92
N ILE A 76 4.03 -16.71 -28.71
CA ILE A 76 4.62 -17.49 -27.61
C ILE A 76 4.76 -18.96 -28.00
N HIS A 77 3.73 -19.52 -28.64
CA HIS A 77 3.76 -20.92 -29.12
C HIS A 77 4.78 -21.13 -30.23
N ALA A 78 4.91 -20.18 -31.15
CA ALA A 78 5.87 -20.19 -32.23
C ALA A 78 7.31 -20.22 -31.68
N GLU A 79 7.62 -19.37 -30.69
CA GLU A 79 8.92 -19.37 -30.03
C GLU A 79 9.23 -20.70 -29.37
N ARG A 80 8.29 -21.23 -28.58
CA ARG A 80 8.48 -22.53 -27.92
C ARG A 80 8.77 -23.64 -28.94
N ARG A 81 8.09 -23.63 -30.09
CA ARG A 81 8.35 -24.59 -31.19
C ARG A 81 9.71 -24.37 -31.84
N ALA A 82 10.14 -23.12 -32.03
CA ALA A 82 11.44 -22.78 -32.59
C ALA A 82 12.58 -23.20 -31.65
N ARG A 83 12.49 -22.88 -30.35
CA ARG A 83 13.45 -23.32 -29.33
C ARG A 83 13.56 -24.83 -29.24
N ASN A 84 12.43 -25.55 -29.23
CA ASN A 84 12.45 -27.01 -29.25
C ASN A 84 13.08 -27.58 -30.53
N ALA A 85 12.88 -26.95 -31.68
CA ALA A 85 13.51 -27.36 -32.92
C ALA A 85 15.03 -27.10 -32.91
N ALA A 86 15.44 -25.95 -32.35
CA ALA A 86 16.85 -25.60 -32.16
C ALA A 86 17.55 -26.58 -31.20
N GLU A 87 16.94 -26.89 -30.06
CA GLU A 87 17.46 -27.88 -29.10
C GLU A 87 17.70 -29.24 -29.77
N ASN A 88 16.74 -29.72 -30.56
CA ASN A 88 16.87 -30.99 -31.28
C ASN A 88 17.94 -30.97 -32.39
N THR A 89 18.25 -29.80 -32.95
CA THR A 89 19.16 -29.67 -34.10
C THR A 89 20.58 -29.33 -33.66
N TYR A 90 20.73 -28.46 -32.66
CA TYR A 90 21.99 -27.85 -32.22
C TYR A 90 22.38 -28.26 -30.80
N GLY A 91 21.49 -28.91 -30.04
CA GLY A 91 21.72 -29.26 -28.63
C GLY A 91 21.56 -28.10 -27.65
N VAL A 92 21.09 -26.95 -28.13
CA VAL A 92 20.80 -25.75 -27.35
C VAL A 92 19.53 -25.08 -27.91
N GLY A 93 18.63 -24.65 -27.03
CA GLY A 93 17.35 -24.03 -27.37
C GLY A 93 17.40 -22.57 -27.84
N GLU A 94 18.51 -22.10 -28.40
CA GLU A 94 18.67 -20.74 -28.93
C GLU A 94 18.22 -20.67 -30.40
N CYS A 95 17.23 -19.82 -30.68
CA CYS A 95 16.61 -19.65 -32.00
C CYS A 95 16.58 -18.18 -32.45
N THR A 96 16.56 -17.95 -33.76
CA THR A 96 16.44 -16.58 -34.32
C THR A 96 14.98 -16.15 -34.47
N ILE A 97 14.72 -14.84 -34.55
CA ILE A 97 13.38 -14.29 -34.78
C ILE A 97 12.75 -14.79 -36.08
N GLU A 98 13.55 -15.03 -37.14
CA GLU A 98 13.08 -15.60 -38.40
C GLU A 98 12.60 -17.04 -38.22
N GLU A 99 13.33 -17.84 -37.44
CA GLU A 99 12.94 -19.22 -37.13
C GLU A 99 11.65 -19.25 -36.33
N ILE A 100 11.43 -18.26 -35.47
CA ILE A 100 10.18 -18.11 -34.73
C ILE A 100 9.04 -17.75 -35.68
N TRP A 101 9.20 -16.70 -36.50
CA TRP A 101 8.18 -16.28 -37.46
C TRP A 101 7.86 -17.35 -38.51
N ALA A 102 8.83 -18.18 -38.90
CA ALA A 102 8.61 -19.34 -39.75
C ALA A 102 7.68 -20.40 -39.13
N ARG A 103 7.42 -20.34 -37.81
CA ARG A 103 6.44 -21.18 -37.11
C ARG A 103 5.09 -20.51 -36.89
N MET A 104 4.88 -19.28 -37.34
CA MET A 104 3.56 -18.63 -37.26
C MET A 104 2.56 -19.29 -38.22
N PRO A 105 1.24 -19.16 -38.00
CA PRO A 105 0.24 -19.75 -38.88
C PRO A 105 0.42 -19.28 -40.34
N SER A 106 0.42 -20.22 -41.29
CA SER A 106 0.69 -19.90 -42.71
C SER A 106 -0.30 -18.88 -43.29
N ALA A 107 -1.58 -18.97 -42.91
CA ALA A 107 -2.60 -18.03 -43.35
C ALA A 107 -2.35 -16.58 -42.88
N TRP A 108 -1.58 -16.40 -41.80
CA TRP A 108 -1.20 -15.07 -41.30
C TRP A 108 0.05 -14.58 -42.05
N LEU A 109 1.03 -15.47 -42.24
CA LEU A 109 2.23 -15.18 -43.04
C LEU A 109 1.86 -14.78 -44.48
N ASP A 110 0.89 -15.44 -45.11
CA ASP A 110 0.43 -15.09 -46.46
C ASP A 110 -0.17 -13.67 -46.52
N ARG A 111 -0.75 -13.19 -45.42
CA ARG A 111 -1.46 -11.91 -45.36
C ARG A 111 -0.56 -10.75 -44.96
N ILE A 112 0.32 -10.94 -43.98
CA ILE A 112 1.33 -9.94 -43.55
C ILE A 112 2.44 -9.74 -44.60
N GLY A 113 2.60 -10.66 -45.55
CA GLY A 113 3.64 -10.59 -46.59
C GLY A 113 4.90 -11.42 -46.28
N GLY A 114 4.75 -12.47 -45.48
CA GLY A 114 5.77 -13.48 -45.20
C GLY A 114 6.56 -13.24 -43.91
N VAL A 115 7.52 -14.13 -43.64
CA VAL A 115 8.35 -14.12 -42.42
C VAL A 115 9.06 -12.77 -42.23
N ALA A 116 9.69 -12.24 -43.28
CA ALA A 116 10.44 -10.99 -43.19
C ALA A 116 9.56 -9.78 -42.81
N ALA A 117 8.30 -9.74 -43.27
CA ALA A 117 7.38 -8.68 -42.92
C ALA A 117 6.94 -8.77 -41.44
N GLY A 118 6.72 -9.97 -40.93
CA GLY A 118 6.44 -10.20 -39.52
C GLY A 118 7.61 -9.84 -38.61
N VAL A 119 8.82 -10.26 -38.97
CA VAL A 119 10.06 -9.89 -38.25
C VAL A 119 10.20 -8.36 -38.18
N ARG A 120 9.99 -7.67 -39.31
CA ARG A 120 10.03 -6.20 -39.34
C ARG A 120 8.97 -5.57 -38.44
N ALA A 121 7.74 -6.07 -38.47
CA ALA A 121 6.67 -5.56 -37.60
C ALA A 121 7.01 -5.74 -36.11
N GLU A 122 7.61 -6.87 -35.73
CA GLU A 122 8.06 -7.10 -34.35
C GLU A 122 9.23 -6.17 -33.96
N ILE A 123 10.20 -5.93 -34.84
CA ILE A 123 11.31 -4.98 -34.58
C ILE A 123 10.80 -3.54 -34.44
N GLU A 124 9.89 -3.11 -35.33
CA GLU A 124 9.28 -1.78 -35.26
C GLU A 124 8.46 -1.60 -33.99
N MET A 125 7.73 -2.63 -33.58
CA MET A 125 7.01 -2.66 -32.31
C MET A 125 7.99 -2.58 -31.14
N GLU A 126 9.02 -3.42 -31.10
CA GLU A 126 10.02 -3.45 -30.02
C GLU A 126 10.70 -2.09 -29.85
N ALA A 127 11.09 -1.44 -30.96
CA ALA A 127 11.71 -0.12 -30.93
C ALA A 127 10.82 0.98 -30.33
N ARG A 128 9.50 0.92 -30.50
CA ARG A 128 8.58 1.92 -29.89
C ARG A 128 8.51 1.82 -28.37
N HIS A 129 8.86 0.67 -27.82
CA HIS A 129 8.75 0.35 -26.40
C HIS A 129 10.09 0.22 -25.68
N LEU A 130 11.21 0.37 -26.40
CA LEU A 130 12.55 0.34 -25.85
C LEU A 130 13.01 1.75 -25.47
N HIS A 131 13.58 1.85 -24.27
CA HIS A 131 14.10 3.09 -23.73
C HIS A 131 15.51 2.87 -23.17
N PRO A 132 16.44 3.83 -23.34
CA PRO A 132 17.78 3.71 -22.76
C PRO A 132 17.77 3.84 -21.23
N ILE A 133 18.76 3.19 -20.61
CA ILE A 133 19.22 3.45 -19.25
C ILE A 133 20.47 4.32 -19.38
N GLU A 134 20.31 5.64 -19.39
CA GLU A 134 21.38 6.60 -19.69
C GLU A 134 22.62 6.42 -18.81
N PRO A 135 22.51 6.21 -17.49
CA PRO A 135 23.70 5.97 -16.67
C PRO A 135 24.52 4.74 -17.13
N ALA A 136 23.87 3.74 -17.72
CA ALA A 136 24.53 2.56 -18.28
C ALA A 136 25.17 2.87 -19.64
N ILE A 137 24.46 3.60 -20.51
CA ILE A 137 25.01 4.08 -21.80
C ILE A 137 26.22 5.00 -21.58
N GLU A 138 26.14 5.93 -20.63
CA GLU A 138 27.25 6.80 -20.22
C GLU A 138 28.47 5.97 -19.77
N LEU A 139 28.26 4.89 -19.02
CA LEU A 139 29.34 4.02 -18.57
C LEU A 139 30.08 3.36 -19.75
N LEU A 140 29.39 2.98 -20.82
CA LEU A 140 30.03 2.44 -22.02
C LEU A 140 30.94 3.49 -22.67
N HIS A 141 30.46 4.73 -22.79
CA HIS A 141 31.26 5.84 -23.34
C HIS A 141 32.46 6.18 -22.46
N ASP A 142 32.27 6.19 -21.13
CA ASP A 142 33.35 6.42 -20.16
C ASP A 142 34.44 5.33 -20.26
N ALA A 143 34.04 4.06 -20.42
CA ALA A 143 34.97 2.95 -20.62
C ALA A 143 35.79 3.13 -21.91
N HIS A 144 35.12 3.42 -23.03
CA HIS A 144 35.79 3.67 -24.29
C HIS A 144 36.77 4.86 -24.22
N ALA A 145 36.37 5.95 -23.58
CA ALA A 145 37.21 7.13 -23.37
C ALA A 145 38.44 6.84 -22.49
N ALA A 146 38.33 5.87 -21.57
CA ALA A 146 39.44 5.37 -20.75
C ALA A 146 40.36 4.38 -21.50
N GLY A 147 40.08 4.08 -22.78
CA GLY A 147 40.84 3.12 -23.57
C GLY A 147 40.49 1.66 -23.30
N VAL A 148 39.36 1.40 -22.64
CA VAL A 148 38.80 0.07 -22.41
C VAL A 148 37.89 -0.27 -23.58
N ASP A 149 38.09 -1.45 -24.19
CA ASP A 149 37.21 -1.93 -25.26
C ASP A 149 35.81 -2.22 -24.69
N VAL A 150 34.76 -2.06 -25.51
CA VAL A 150 33.37 -2.31 -25.10
C VAL A 150 32.76 -3.39 -25.98
N ALA A 151 32.11 -4.40 -25.38
CA ALA A 151 31.35 -5.41 -26.11
C ALA A 151 29.98 -5.66 -25.47
N LEU A 152 29.02 -6.10 -26.28
CA LEU A 152 27.66 -6.42 -25.83
C LEU A 152 27.41 -7.92 -25.92
N VAL A 153 26.78 -8.50 -24.90
CA VAL A 153 26.51 -9.95 -24.81
C VAL A 153 25.10 -10.18 -24.28
N SER A 154 24.21 -10.71 -25.12
CA SER A 154 22.80 -10.84 -24.73
C SER A 154 22.19 -12.18 -25.18
N ASP A 155 21.38 -12.76 -24.28
CA ASP A 155 20.52 -13.91 -24.59
C ASP A 155 19.26 -13.40 -25.30
N THR A 156 19.25 -13.49 -26.62
CA THR A 156 18.21 -12.91 -27.46
C THR A 156 18.03 -13.63 -28.79
N TYR A 157 16.79 -13.62 -29.28
CA TYR A 157 16.44 -14.10 -30.62
C TYR A 157 16.76 -13.09 -31.73
N PHE A 158 17.21 -11.87 -31.39
CA PHE A 158 17.66 -10.88 -32.36
C PHE A 158 19.10 -11.15 -32.82
N SER A 159 19.34 -10.98 -34.12
CA SER A 159 20.69 -10.97 -34.70
C SER A 159 21.45 -9.69 -34.34
N THR A 160 22.76 -9.69 -34.56
CA THR A 160 23.61 -8.51 -34.33
C THR A 160 23.15 -7.31 -35.18
N GLU A 161 22.76 -7.54 -36.44
CA GLU A 161 22.25 -6.50 -37.33
C GLU A 161 20.93 -5.90 -36.79
N GLN A 162 20.03 -6.74 -36.30
CA GLN A 162 18.75 -6.31 -35.73
C GLN A 162 18.94 -5.55 -34.41
N LEU A 163 19.88 -5.96 -33.56
CA LEU A 163 20.22 -5.22 -32.34
C LEU A 163 20.73 -3.80 -32.66
N LEU A 164 21.64 -3.68 -33.63
CA LEU A 164 22.12 -2.37 -34.11
C LEU A 164 20.98 -1.53 -34.69
N GLN A 165 20.07 -2.15 -35.44
CA GLN A 165 18.86 -1.49 -35.94
C GLN A 165 17.99 -0.98 -34.79
N LEU A 166 17.79 -1.75 -33.73
CA LEU A 166 17.00 -1.34 -32.55
C LEU A 166 17.63 -0.10 -31.89
N PHE A 167 18.91 -0.15 -31.56
CA PHE A 167 19.64 1.01 -30.98
C PHE A 167 19.54 2.26 -31.86
N SER A 168 19.71 2.10 -33.18
CA SER A 168 19.55 3.21 -34.12
C SER A 168 18.12 3.75 -34.17
N SER A 169 17.12 2.88 -34.09
CA SER A 169 15.69 3.27 -34.19
C SER A 169 15.23 4.08 -32.98
N ILE A 170 15.77 3.77 -31.79
CA ILE A 170 15.50 4.51 -30.55
C ILE A 170 16.39 5.75 -30.38
N GLY A 171 17.33 5.99 -31.29
CA GLY A 171 18.23 7.14 -31.26
C GLY A 171 19.32 7.05 -30.19
N VAL A 172 19.72 5.84 -29.78
CA VAL A 172 20.80 5.62 -28.81
C VAL A 172 22.14 5.52 -29.54
N ASP A 173 23.05 6.42 -29.19
CA ASP A 173 24.42 6.42 -29.70
C ASP A 173 25.34 5.55 -28.82
N LEU A 174 25.92 4.52 -29.41
CA LEU A 174 26.84 3.60 -28.73
C LEU A 174 28.29 3.97 -29.04
N PRO A 175 29.23 3.78 -28.09
CA PRO A 175 30.65 3.90 -28.41
C PRO A 175 31.07 2.81 -29.43
N PRO A 176 32.24 2.96 -30.08
CA PRO A 176 32.81 1.90 -30.91
C PRO A 176 32.88 0.56 -30.16
N LEU A 177 32.19 -0.45 -30.69
CA LEU A 177 32.10 -1.77 -30.07
C LEU A 177 33.17 -2.70 -30.64
N ALA A 178 33.82 -3.45 -29.75
CA ALA A 178 34.71 -4.54 -30.08
C ALA A 178 33.96 -5.76 -30.64
N ALA A 179 32.76 -6.04 -30.11
CA ALA A 179 31.87 -7.11 -30.56
C ALA A 179 30.44 -6.91 -30.05
N ILE A 180 29.48 -7.52 -30.76
CA ILE A 180 28.13 -7.80 -30.27
C ILE A 180 27.93 -9.31 -30.40
N THR A 181 27.53 -9.96 -29.32
CA THR A 181 27.37 -11.42 -29.27
C THR A 181 25.94 -11.74 -28.85
N ALA A 182 25.10 -12.11 -29.82
CA ALA A 182 23.75 -12.60 -29.60
C ALA A 182 23.71 -14.13 -29.48
N SER A 183 22.93 -14.64 -28.52
CA SER A 183 22.79 -16.09 -28.29
C SER A 183 22.24 -16.84 -29.51
N SER A 184 21.29 -16.25 -30.22
CA SER A 184 20.65 -16.85 -31.39
C SER A 184 21.60 -17.06 -32.59
N GLU A 185 22.56 -16.15 -32.80
CA GLU A 185 23.57 -16.30 -33.87
C GLU A 185 24.63 -17.35 -33.51
N HIS A 186 25.01 -17.41 -32.23
CA HIS A 186 26.07 -18.30 -31.74
C HIS A 186 25.55 -19.69 -31.34
N ARG A 187 24.22 -19.85 -31.21
CA ARG A 187 23.55 -21.08 -30.75
C ARG A 187 24.04 -21.53 -29.37
N ASP A 188 24.31 -20.57 -28.51
CA ASP A 188 24.78 -20.77 -27.14
C ASP A 188 24.23 -19.63 -26.26
N ASN A 189 24.04 -19.87 -24.96
CA ASN A 189 23.50 -18.89 -24.03
C ASN A 189 24.54 -18.50 -22.97
N LYS A 190 24.22 -17.52 -22.12
CA LYS A 190 25.11 -17.05 -21.06
C LYS A 190 25.49 -18.15 -20.06
N ALA A 191 24.57 -19.08 -19.75
CA ALA A 191 24.85 -20.23 -18.90
C ALA A 191 25.77 -21.28 -19.55
N GLY A 192 25.99 -21.19 -20.87
CA GLY A 192 26.97 -21.92 -21.64
C GLY A 192 28.27 -21.13 -21.81
N LYS A 193 28.66 -20.81 -23.04
CA LYS A 193 29.94 -20.12 -23.35
C LYS A 193 29.78 -18.78 -24.05
N LEU A 194 28.58 -18.18 -24.07
CA LEU A 194 28.34 -16.95 -24.82
C LEU A 194 29.29 -15.80 -24.44
N LEU A 195 29.56 -15.62 -23.15
CA LEU A 195 30.55 -14.64 -22.68
C LEU A 195 31.97 -14.97 -23.19
N ALA A 196 32.35 -16.25 -23.21
CA ALA A 196 33.66 -16.67 -23.73
C ALA A 196 33.80 -16.43 -25.25
N HIS A 197 32.71 -16.48 -26.02
CA HIS A 197 32.73 -16.08 -27.44
C HIS A 197 33.09 -14.60 -27.60
N ALA A 198 32.54 -13.72 -26.76
CA ALA A 198 32.90 -12.31 -26.74
C ALA A 198 34.38 -12.09 -26.36
N LEU A 199 34.90 -12.85 -25.39
CA LEU A 199 36.31 -12.79 -24.98
C LEU A 199 37.28 -13.22 -26.10
N ALA A 200 36.91 -14.27 -26.84
CA ALA A 200 37.76 -14.85 -27.89
C ALA A 200 38.01 -13.87 -29.06
N HIS A 201 37.14 -12.88 -29.28
CA HIS A 201 37.34 -11.87 -30.32
C HIS A 201 38.51 -10.91 -30.05
N ARG A 202 39.02 -10.84 -28.82
CA ARG A 202 40.08 -9.91 -28.42
C ARG A 202 41.27 -10.54 -27.71
N ASP A 203 41.28 -11.86 -27.53
CA ASP A 203 42.31 -12.55 -26.73
C ASP A 203 42.47 -11.92 -25.32
N ALA A 204 41.35 -11.42 -24.78
CA ALA A 204 41.32 -10.69 -23.51
C ALA A 204 41.59 -11.64 -22.34
N ASP A 205 42.41 -11.22 -21.37
CA ASP A 205 42.58 -11.96 -20.11
C ASP A 205 41.25 -11.88 -19.36
N PRO A 206 40.58 -13.01 -19.07
CA PRO A 206 39.29 -12.98 -18.39
C PRO A 206 39.33 -12.21 -17.07
N ARG A 207 40.47 -12.24 -16.35
CA ARG A 207 40.65 -11.52 -15.09
C ARG A 207 40.70 -10.00 -15.25
N ARG A 208 40.80 -9.51 -16.48
CA ARG A 208 40.79 -8.08 -16.85
C ARG A 208 39.52 -7.70 -17.59
N VAL A 209 38.51 -8.56 -17.56
CA VAL A 209 37.19 -8.28 -18.11
C VAL A 209 36.22 -7.99 -16.99
N LEU A 210 35.44 -6.93 -17.18
CA LEU A 210 34.31 -6.60 -16.32
C LEU A 210 33.01 -6.89 -17.08
N HIS A 211 32.14 -7.71 -16.51
CA HIS A 211 30.78 -7.93 -17.01
C HIS A 211 29.74 -7.20 -16.16
N ILE A 212 28.78 -6.56 -16.82
CA ILE A 212 27.64 -5.88 -16.20
C ILE A 212 26.34 -6.50 -16.72
N GLY A 213 25.46 -6.87 -15.79
CA GLY A 213 24.15 -7.46 -16.10
C GLY A 213 23.19 -7.35 -14.91
N ASP A 214 21.90 -7.51 -15.18
CA ASP A 214 20.81 -7.41 -14.22
C ASP A 214 20.51 -8.74 -13.51
N ASN A 215 20.95 -9.87 -14.05
CA ASN A 215 20.61 -11.19 -13.55
C ASN A 215 21.75 -11.79 -12.70
N PRO A 216 21.72 -11.65 -11.36
CA PRO A 216 22.78 -12.16 -10.50
C PRO A 216 22.89 -13.69 -10.48
N HIS A 217 21.92 -14.44 -11.04
CA HIS A 217 22.05 -15.90 -11.15
C HIS A 217 22.69 -16.32 -12.47
N ALA A 218 22.24 -15.78 -13.60
CA ALA A 218 22.79 -16.12 -14.91
C ALA A 218 24.14 -15.43 -15.16
N ASP A 219 24.20 -14.11 -14.95
CA ASP A 219 25.38 -13.31 -15.28
C ASP A 219 26.52 -13.52 -14.29
N ALA A 220 26.23 -13.65 -12.99
CA ALA A 220 27.28 -13.89 -11.99
C ALA A 220 27.92 -15.28 -12.13
N VAL A 221 27.11 -16.30 -12.46
CA VAL A 221 27.62 -17.66 -12.71
C VAL A 221 28.41 -17.67 -14.00
N ALA A 222 27.88 -17.10 -15.09
CA ALA A 222 28.59 -16.99 -16.36
C ALA A 222 29.92 -16.26 -16.23
N ALA A 223 29.94 -15.15 -15.51
CA ALA A 223 31.14 -14.38 -15.25
C ALA A 223 32.15 -15.15 -14.40
N ALA A 224 31.68 -15.87 -13.37
CA ALA A 224 32.54 -16.70 -12.52
C ALA A 224 33.14 -17.88 -13.29
N ASP A 225 32.35 -18.58 -14.11
CA ASP A 225 32.81 -19.70 -14.94
C ASP A 225 33.81 -19.26 -16.02
N ALA A 226 33.64 -18.04 -16.55
CA ALA A 226 34.59 -17.43 -17.47
C ALA A 226 35.85 -16.87 -16.78
N GLY A 227 35.86 -16.74 -15.45
CA GLY A 227 36.97 -16.14 -14.68
C GLY A 227 37.06 -14.62 -14.77
N THR A 228 35.92 -13.95 -14.99
CA THR A 228 35.80 -12.49 -15.17
C THR A 228 35.33 -11.77 -13.90
N HIS A 229 35.58 -10.46 -13.82
CA HIS A 229 34.96 -9.62 -12.81
C HIS A 229 33.48 -9.41 -13.15
N PHE A 230 32.61 -9.55 -12.16
CA PHE A 230 31.19 -9.27 -12.30
C PHE A 230 30.78 -8.11 -11.41
N VAL A 231 30.10 -7.14 -11.98
CA VAL A 231 29.34 -6.14 -11.25
C VAL A 231 27.88 -6.30 -11.67
N GLY A 232 27.12 -6.99 -10.83
CA GLY A 232 25.67 -7.10 -11.01
C GLY A 232 24.99 -5.81 -10.61
N LEU A 233 23.93 -5.46 -11.34
CA LEU A 233 22.99 -4.46 -10.87
C LEU A 233 22.38 -4.96 -9.54
N ASP A 234 22.73 -4.35 -8.40
CA ASP A 234 22.15 -4.69 -7.09
C ASP A 234 20.73 -4.13 -7.02
N ILE A 235 19.83 -4.83 -7.70
CA ILE A 235 18.43 -4.50 -7.74
C ILE A 235 17.79 -5.12 -6.51
N PRO A 236 17.06 -4.36 -5.69
CA PRO A 236 16.15 -4.94 -4.73
C PRO A 236 15.14 -5.80 -5.51
N HIS A 237 15.32 -7.12 -5.50
CA HIS A 237 14.39 -8.06 -6.16
C HIS A 237 12.93 -7.71 -5.81
N ALA A 238 11.97 -7.97 -6.69
CA ALA A 238 10.54 -7.72 -6.40
C ALA A 238 10.07 -8.37 -5.09
N GLU A 239 10.74 -9.43 -4.62
CA GLU A 239 10.56 -10.05 -3.31
C GLU A 239 11.06 -9.21 -2.12
N ARG A 240 12.07 -8.34 -2.30
CA ARG A 240 12.55 -7.35 -1.30
C ARG A 240 11.59 -6.18 -1.14
N ILE A 241 11.02 -5.70 -2.24
CA ILE A 241 10.16 -4.50 -2.27
C ILE A 241 8.75 -4.84 -1.75
N GLY A 242 8.30 -6.08 -1.91
CA GLY A 242 7.02 -6.55 -1.44
C GLY A 242 5.79 -5.67 -1.75
N PRO A 243 5.58 -5.07 -2.94
CA PRO A 243 4.34 -4.33 -3.18
C PRO A 243 3.43 -5.17 -4.06
N ALA A 244 2.14 -5.17 -3.74
CA ALA A 244 1.16 -5.76 -4.64
C ALA A 244 1.03 -4.95 -5.95
N MET A 245 1.48 -3.69 -5.96
CA MET A 245 1.40 -2.77 -7.10
C MET A 245 2.16 -3.26 -8.35
N PRO A 246 3.47 -3.64 -8.30
CA PRO A 246 4.11 -4.26 -9.45
C PRO A 246 3.36 -5.49 -9.99
N ARG A 247 2.73 -6.30 -9.13
CA ARG A 247 1.97 -7.48 -9.57
C ARG A 247 0.65 -7.11 -10.25
N SER A 248 -0.09 -6.14 -9.71
CA SER A 248 -1.36 -5.71 -10.30
C SER A 248 -1.14 -4.99 -11.62
N LEU A 249 -0.11 -4.15 -11.69
CA LEU A 249 0.30 -3.49 -12.94
C LEU A 249 0.86 -4.49 -13.96
N ALA A 250 1.56 -5.55 -13.52
CA ALA A 250 1.96 -6.63 -14.42
C ALA A 250 0.77 -7.42 -15.00
N ALA A 251 -0.29 -7.64 -14.22
CA ALA A 251 -1.52 -8.26 -14.72
C ALA A 251 -2.26 -7.36 -15.72
N PHE A 252 -2.24 -6.04 -15.50
CA PHE A 252 -2.74 -5.07 -16.47
C PHE A 252 -1.90 -5.10 -17.75
N SER A 253 -0.57 -5.07 -17.62
CA SER A 253 0.39 -5.16 -18.72
C SER A 253 0.17 -6.38 -19.61
N SER A 254 -0.05 -7.56 -19.02
CA SER A 254 -0.26 -8.79 -19.80
C SER A 254 -1.50 -8.79 -20.69
N THR A 255 -2.43 -7.85 -20.48
CA THR A 255 -3.68 -7.74 -21.27
C THR A 255 -3.74 -6.44 -22.10
N HIS A 256 -2.92 -5.44 -21.78
CA HIS A 256 -2.96 -4.11 -22.41
C HIS A 256 -1.64 -3.70 -23.06
N GLY A 257 -0.56 -4.45 -22.84
CA GLY A 257 0.75 -4.21 -23.43
C GLY A 257 1.43 -2.94 -22.94
N THR A 258 1.21 -2.59 -21.66
CA THR A 258 1.91 -1.53 -20.94
C THR A 258 1.60 -1.61 -19.45
N ASP A 259 2.56 -1.27 -18.60
CA ASP A 259 2.35 -0.98 -17.17
C ASP A 259 2.55 0.51 -16.85
N ALA A 260 2.46 1.37 -17.88
CA ALA A 260 2.86 2.78 -17.83
C ALA A 260 4.36 2.99 -17.52
N GLY A 261 5.21 2.01 -17.85
CA GLY A 261 6.62 1.97 -17.49
C GLY A 261 6.87 1.90 -15.99
N ALA A 262 5.87 1.55 -15.18
CA ALA A 262 5.99 1.55 -13.72
C ALA A 262 7.10 0.62 -13.23
N SER A 263 7.25 -0.56 -13.83
CA SER A 263 8.31 -1.50 -13.46
C SER A 263 9.70 -0.92 -13.73
N ALA A 264 9.90 -0.33 -14.92
CA ALA A 264 11.21 0.17 -15.32
C ALA A 264 11.58 1.51 -14.66
N LEU A 265 10.64 2.44 -14.50
CA LEU A 265 10.86 3.67 -13.73
C LEU A 265 11.21 3.35 -12.28
N SER A 266 10.50 2.38 -11.70
CA SER A 266 10.81 1.90 -10.35
C SER A 266 12.20 1.29 -10.28
N PHE A 267 12.56 0.48 -11.27
CA PHE A 267 13.87 -0.13 -11.38
C PHE A 267 15.00 0.92 -11.42
N GLU A 268 14.90 1.90 -12.32
CA GLU A 268 15.91 2.96 -12.50
C GLU A 268 16.12 3.73 -11.18
N LEU A 269 15.02 4.09 -10.51
CA LEU A 269 15.06 4.85 -9.25
C LEU A 269 15.59 4.04 -8.06
N LEU A 270 15.25 2.76 -7.96
CA LEU A 270 15.74 1.90 -6.88
C LEU A 270 17.20 1.52 -7.08
N LEU A 271 17.64 1.34 -8.32
CA LEU A 271 19.04 1.16 -8.66
C LEU A 271 19.85 2.42 -8.35
N ALA A 272 19.29 3.59 -8.66
CA ALA A 272 19.86 4.90 -8.31
C ALA A 272 20.03 5.09 -6.80
N ALA A 273 19.05 4.64 -6.02
CA ALA A 273 19.04 4.78 -4.57
C ALA A 273 19.80 3.66 -3.83
N GLY A 274 20.07 2.53 -4.50
CA GLY A 274 20.77 1.37 -3.96
C GLY A 274 22.28 1.60 -3.85
N GLY A 275 22.76 1.91 -2.64
CA GLY A 275 24.18 2.10 -2.36
C GLY A 275 24.87 0.84 -1.82
N ALA A 276 25.76 0.23 -2.61
CA ALA A 276 26.64 -0.87 -2.18
C ALA A 276 27.54 -0.53 -0.97
N ARG A 277 27.64 0.76 -0.60
CA ARG A 277 28.52 1.26 0.49
C ARG A 277 27.96 1.11 1.90
N THR A 278 26.67 0.84 2.09
CA THR A 278 26.04 0.76 3.44
C THR A 278 25.42 -0.60 3.77
N GLY A 279 25.44 -1.58 2.86
CA GLY A 279 24.90 -2.92 3.10
C GLY A 279 23.39 -2.99 3.38
N SER A 280 22.68 -1.87 3.28
CA SER A 280 21.23 -1.76 3.40
C SER A 280 20.75 -0.94 2.22
N GLY A 281 19.95 -1.55 1.33
CA GLY A 281 19.37 -0.87 0.16
C GLY A 281 18.48 0.33 0.54
N PRO A 282 17.82 0.98 -0.43
CA PRO A 282 17.01 2.18 -0.17
C PRO A 282 15.93 1.88 0.88
N SER A 283 15.60 2.83 1.76
CA SER A 283 14.58 2.65 2.82
C SER A 283 13.26 2.07 2.27
N ALA A 284 12.52 1.28 3.06
CA ALA A 284 11.23 0.74 2.60
C ALA A 284 10.21 1.85 2.32
N SER A 285 10.35 3.00 2.98
CA SER A 285 9.52 4.17 2.75
C SER A 285 9.77 4.78 1.37
N TYR A 286 11.04 4.97 0.99
CA TYR A 286 11.39 5.39 -0.37
C TYR A 286 10.95 4.35 -1.41
N GLU A 287 11.16 3.06 -1.14
CA GLU A 287 10.68 1.96 -2.00
C GLU A 287 9.15 2.02 -2.19
N PHE A 288 8.39 2.27 -1.13
CA PHE A 288 6.94 2.48 -1.20
C PHE A 288 6.56 3.72 -2.01
N GLY A 289 7.29 4.82 -1.82
CA GLY A 289 7.15 6.04 -2.59
C GLY A 289 7.30 5.81 -4.09
N VAL A 290 8.35 5.09 -4.49
CA VAL A 290 8.64 4.79 -5.90
C VAL A 290 7.65 3.77 -6.48
N THR A 291 7.38 2.67 -5.77
CA THR A 291 6.68 1.51 -6.35
C THR A 291 5.17 1.48 -6.14
N VAL A 292 4.65 2.29 -5.22
CA VAL A 292 3.22 2.35 -4.89
C VAL A 292 2.70 3.77 -5.00
N GLY A 293 3.30 4.71 -4.27
CA GLY A 293 2.89 6.12 -4.27
C GLY A 293 3.06 6.79 -5.62
N GLY A 294 4.16 6.53 -6.32
CA GLY A 294 4.52 7.08 -7.63
C GLY A 294 3.47 6.76 -8.69
N PRO A 295 3.23 5.48 -9.03
CA PRO A 295 2.20 5.09 -9.99
C PRO A 295 0.79 5.59 -9.60
N LEU A 296 0.43 5.53 -8.31
CA LEU A 296 -0.87 5.97 -7.83
C LEU A 296 -1.09 7.48 -8.02
N LEU A 297 -0.17 8.30 -7.49
CA LEU A 297 -0.33 9.75 -7.44
C LEU A 297 -0.02 10.42 -8.78
N THR A 298 0.82 9.82 -9.64
CA THR A 298 0.98 10.31 -11.02
C THR A 298 -0.24 10.03 -11.88
N GLY A 299 -0.88 8.86 -11.74
CA GLY A 299 -2.17 8.59 -12.37
C GLY A 299 -3.28 9.53 -11.89
N PHE A 300 -3.30 9.84 -10.59
CA PHE A 300 -4.24 10.83 -10.03
C PHE A 300 -3.95 12.25 -10.55
N ALA A 301 -2.68 12.64 -10.64
CA ALA A 301 -2.26 13.94 -11.17
C ALA A 301 -2.65 14.13 -12.65
N ASP A 302 -2.50 13.08 -13.47
CA ASP A 302 -2.99 13.08 -14.85
C ASP A 302 -4.51 13.27 -14.89
N TRP A 303 -5.24 12.52 -14.08
CA TRP A 303 -6.70 12.62 -14.02
C TRP A 303 -7.21 13.98 -13.57
N ILE A 304 -6.56 14.62 -12.59
CA ILE A 304 -6.89 15.99 -12.15
C ILE A 304 -6.69 16.97 -13.30
N THR A 305 -5.55 16.89 -13.99
CA THR A 305 -5.21 17.79 -15.09
C THR A 305 -6.18 17.63 -16.26
N ASP A 306 -6.47 16.39 -16.64
CA ASP A 306 -7.39 16.07 -17.71
C ASP A 306 -8.82 16.51 -17.35
N ARG A 307 -9.25 16.33 -16.10
CA ARG A 307 -10.58 16.76 -15.64
C ARG A 307 -10.73 18.28 -15.61
N ALA A 308 -9.68 19.01 -15.21
CA ALA A 308 -9.67 20.46 -15.27
C ALA A 308 -9.79 20.96 -16.72
N ALA A 309 -9.04 20.33 -17.64
CA ALA A 309 -9.12 20.61 -19.06
C ALA A 309 -10.52 20.32 -19.65
N ASP A 310 -11.13 19.17 -19.33
CA ASP A 310 -12.48 18.81 -19.76
C ASP A 310 -13.55 19.80 -19.26
N LEU A 311 -13.35 20.38 -18.07
CA LEU A 311 -14.24 21.39 -17.50
C LEU A 311 -13.98 22.81 -18.03
N GLY A 312 -12.87 23.01 -18.75
CA GLY A 312 -12.40 24.30 -19.23
C GLY A 312 -11.98 25.24 -18.10
N VAL A 313 -11.45 24.69 -17.00
CA VAL A 313 -11.02 25.46 -15.81
C VAL A 313 -9.50 25.43 -15.74
N ASP A 314 -8.88 26.60 -15.63
CA ASP A 314 -7.42 26.77 -15.65
C ASP A 314 -6.79 26.85 -14.25
N LYS A 315 -7.59 26.61 -13.19
CA LYS A 315 -7.15 26.69 -11.79
C LYS A 315 -7.73 25.59 -10.90
N VAL A 316 -6.88 24.97 -10.09
CA VAL A 316 -7.25 23.93 -9.11
C VAL A 316 -6.86 24.39 -7.70
N HIS A 317 -7.80 24.32 -6.77
CA HIS A 317 -7.64 24.73 -5.38
C HIS A 317 -7.37 23.51 -4.50
N TYR A 318 -6.12 23.28 -4.15
CA TYR A 318 -5.67 22.16 -3.35
C TYR A 318 -5.90 22.44 -1.86
N LEU A 319 -6.71 21.60 -1.22
CA LEU A 319 -6.93 21.67 0.22
C LEU A 319 -5.67 21.21 0.95
N LEU A 320 -5.02 22.10 1.70
CA LEU A 320 -3.62 21.94 2.10
C LEU A 320 -3.34 20.76 3.03
N ARG A 321 -4.35 20.18 3.69
CA ARG A 321 -4.11 19.06 4.61
C ARG A 321 -3.58 17.82 3.88
N GLU A 322 -4.04 17.51 2.67
CA GLU A 322 -3.49 16.42 1.86
C GLU A 322 -3.26 16.84 0.39
N GLY A 323 -4.05 17.80 -0.12
CA GLY A 323 -3.90 18.39 -1.45
C GLY A 323 -2.58 19.14 -1.68
N GLY A 324 -1.90 19.59 -0.62
CA GLY A 324 -0.60 20.27 -0.72
C GLY A 324 0.43 19.43 -1.47
N PHE A 325 0.63 18.18 -1.04
CA PHE A 325 1.57 17.27 -1.70
C PHE A 325 1.11 16.87 -3.10
N ILE A 326 -0.20 16.71 -3.32
CA ILE A 326 -0.75 16.41 -4.65
C ILE A 326 -0.39 17.51 -5.66
N SER A 327 -0.44 18.78 -5.24
CA SER A 327 -0.05 19.91 -6.09
C SER A 327 1.43 19.86 -6.51
N GLU A 328 2.32 19.37 -5.64
CA GLU A 328 3.73 19.18 -5.94
C GLU A 328 3.92 18.06 -6.98
N VAL A 329 3.19 16.95 -6.84
CA VAL A 329 3.22 15.84 -7.81
C VAL A 329 2.70 16.30 -9.18
N VAL A 330 1.60 17.05 -9.21
CA VAL A 330 1.06 17.63 -10.45
C VAL A 330 2.09 18.54 -11.12
N ALA A 331 2.72 19.44 -10.36
CA ALA A 331 3.75 20.34 -10.90
C ALA A 331 5.00 19.61 -11.40
N ALA A 332 5.42 18.53 -10.73
CA ALA A 332 6.56 17.72 -11.13
C ALA A 332 6.28 16.91 -12.42
N LEU A 333 5.04 16.47 -12.61
CA LEU A 333 4.63 15.60 -13.71
C LEU A 333 4.12 16.34 -14.95
N ARG A 334 3.30 17.39 -14.77
CA ARG A 334 2.50 18.02 -15.83
C ARG A 334 2.85 19.50 -15.99
N PRO A 335 3.76 19.85 -16.92
CA PRO A 335 4.07 21.25 -17.24
C PRO A 335 2.87 22.02 -17.81
N ASP A 336 1.89 21.30 -18.35
CA ASP A 336 0.62 21.79 -18.89
C ASP A 336 -0.51 21.83 -17.85
N ALA A 337 -0.21 21.57 -16.57
CA ALA A 337 -1.19 21.59 -15.50
C ALA A 337 -1.84 22.97 -15.32
N PRO A 338 -3.11 23.02 -14.85
CA PRO A 338 -3.75 24.26 -14.44
C PRO A 338 -2.98 24.93 -13.29
N ASN A 339 -3.20 26.23 -13.11
CA ASN A 339 -2.67 27.00 -12.01
C ASN A 339 -3.08 26.39 -10.67
N ALA A 340 -2.13 26.22 -9.75
CA ALA A 340 -2.40 25.74 -8.40
C ALA A 340 -2.70 26.90 -7.45
N ALA A 341 -3.78 26.78 -6.69
CA ALA A 341 -4.06 27.58 -5.51
C ALA A 341 -4.08 26.68 -4.27
N HIS A 342 -3.62 27.19 -3.14
CA HIS A 342 -3.53 26.43 -1.90
C HIS A 342 -4.50 26.98 -0.85
N VAL A 343 -5.39 26.12 -0.35
CA VAL A 343 -6.46 26.52 0.58
C VAL A 343 -6.32 25.74 1.89
N HIS A 344 -6.07 26.45 2.98
CA HIS A 344 -6.19 25.91 4.33
C HIS A 344 -7.65 25.59 4.62
N ALA A 345 -7.94 24.31 4.82
CA ALA A 345 -9.24 23.86 5.26
C ALA A 345 -9.07 22.68 6.22
N SER A 346 -9.84 22.67 7.30
CA SER A 346 -9.95 21.52 8.20
C SER A 346 -11.42 21.24 8.48
N ARG A 347 -11.74 19.97 8.73
CA ARG A 347 -13.08 19.57 9.19
C ARG A 347 -13.49 20.32 10.45
N TRP A 348 -12.53 20.59 11.34
CA TRP A 348 -12.73 21.33 12.58
C TRP A 348 -13.20 22.77 12.35
N VAL A 349 -12.45 23.57 11.56
CA VAL A 349 -12.80 24.97 11.32
C VAL A 349 -14.02 25.10 10.42
N MET A 350 -14.05 24.36 9.31
CA MET A 350 -15.15 24.47 8.34
C MET A 350 -16.46 23.95 8.92
N GLY A 351 -16.43 22.83 9.67
CA GLY A 351 -17.62 22.28 10.32
C GLY A 351 -18.22 23.23 11.35
N ARG A 352 -17.38 23.89 12.16
CA ARG A 352 -17.84 24.91 13.14
C ARG A 352 -18.43 26.14 12.45
N ALA A 353 -17.78 26.65 11.41
CA ALA A 353 -18.25 27.82 10.67
C ALA A 353 -19.57 27.55 9.90
N ALA A 354 -19.83 26.29 9.55
CA ALA A 354 -21.05 25.85 8.87
C ALA A 354 -22.25 25.63 9.80
N VAL A 355 -22.14 25.91 11.11
CA VAL A 355 -23.30 25.90 12.02
C VAL A 355 -24.12 27.18 11.78
N ILE A 356 -25.24 27.06 11.07
CA ILE A 356 -26.08 28.21 10.71
C ILE A 356 -27.22 28.37 11.72
N ASP A 357 -27.98 27.32 11.95
CA ASP A 357 -29.19 27.35 12.79
C ASP A 357 -29.03 26.62 14.13
N GLY A 358 -27.89 25.95 14.33
CA GLY A 358 -27.60 25.17 15.53
C GLY A 358 -28.41 23.87 15.59
N THR A 359 -28.71 23.28 14.43
CA THR A 359 -29.46 22.02 14.35
C THR A 359 -28.64 20.84 14.85
N THR A 360 -29.32 19.76 15.25
CA THR A 360 -28.66 18.51 15.67
C THR A 360 -27.64 18.03 14.63
N ASP A 361 -28.00 18.04 13.35
CA ASP A 361 -27.12 17.55 12.29
C ASP A 361 -25.88 18.44 12.08
N GLU A 362 -26.03 19.76 12.15
CA GLU A 362 -24.90 20.70 12.10
C GLU A 362 -23.96 20.50 13.29
N LEU A 363 -24.51 20.37 14.50
CA LEU A 363 -23.72 20.16 15.71
C LEU A 363 -23.03 18.80 15.72
N ILE A 364 -23.68 17.73 15.23
CA ILE A 364 -23.02 16.44 15.03
C ILE A 364 -21.82 16.61 14.10
N ARG A 365 -21.99 17.28 12.94
CA ARG A 365 -20.88 17.52 12.00
C ARG A 365 -19.75 18.33 12.63
N ALA A 366 -20.07 19.40 13.35
CA ALA A 366 -19.10 20.31 13.95
C ALA A 366 -18.37 19.74 15.17
N LEU A 367 -19.03 18.88 15.95
CA LEU A 367 -18.52 18.32 17.20
C LEU A 367 -18.12 16.84 17.11
N ILE A 368 -18.12 16.24 15.91
CA ILE A 368 -17.63 14.87 15.72
C ILE A 368 -16.19 14.77 16.25
N ARG A 369 -15.98 13.84 17.19
CA ARG A 369 -14.69 13.57 17.85
C ARG A 369 -14.46 12.07 18.03
N ARG A 370 -13.22 11.71 18.37
CA ARG A 370 -12.80 10.34 18.77
C ARG A 370 -12.54 10.19 20.29
N ALA A 371 -12.69 11.23 21.11
CA ALA A 371 -12.56 11.20 22.57
C ALA A 371 -13.94 11.32 23.26
N ALA A 372 -14.02 10.96 24.55
CA ALA A 372 -15.25 11.03 25.34
C ALA A 372 -15.82 12.46 25.32
N PHE A 373 -17.08 12.62 24.95
CA PHE A 373 -17.70 13.93 24.81
C PHE A 373 -17.91 14.57 26.19
N GLN A 374 -17.59 15.86 26.34
CA GLN A 374 -17.59 16.58 27.62
C GLN A 374 -17.99 18.04 27.40
N PRO A 375 -18.47 18.75 28.44
CA PRO A 375 -18.83 20.17 28.34
C PRO A 375 -17.73 21.06 27.76
N GLU A 376 -16.48 20.85 28.17
CA GLU A 376 -15.31 21.60 27.73
C GLU A 376 -15.09 21.49 26.21
N HIS A 377 -15.53 20.40 25.60
CA HIS A 377 -15.44 20.23 24.16
C HIS A 377 -16.33 21.23 23.40
N VAL A 378 -17.55 21.47 23.89
CA VAL A 378 -18.45 22.45 23.28
C VAL A 378 -17.99 23.86 23.59
N ALA A 379 -17.56 24.09 24.84
CA ALA A 379 -16.98 25.36 25.28
C ALA A 379 -15.79 25.78 24.41
N ASP A 380 -14.81 24.90 24.21
CA ASP A 380 -13.66 25.13 23.32
C ASP A 380 -14.08 25.33 21.85
N ALA A 381 -15.11 24.60 21.39
CA ALA A 381 -15.55 24.63 20.01
C ALA A 381 -16.33 25.91 19.67
N PHE A 382 -17.01 26.52 20.62
CA PHE A 382 -17.88 27.67 20.34
C PHE A 382 -17.61 28.85 21.27
N ALA A 383 -16.52 28.84 22.03
CA ALA A 383 -16.18 29.88 22.99
C ALA A 383 -17.33 30.23 23.94
N VAL A 384 -18.11 29.21 24.35
CA VAL A 384 -19.22 29.33 25.31
C VAL A 384 -18.77 28.92 26.71
N ASP A 385 -19.54 29.28 27.74
CA ASP A 385 -19.24 28.89 29.12
C ASP A 385 -19.42 27.37 29.33
N ALA A 386 -18.41 26.69 29.88
CA ALA A 386 -18.47 25.26 30.13
C ALA A 386 -19.52 24.88 31.18
N GLY A 387 -19.84 25.77 32.13
CA GLY A 387 -20.91 25.57 33.10
C GLY A 387 -22.30 25.59 32.48
N ASP A 388 -22.51 26.45 31.48
CA ASP A 388 -23.76 26.47 30.70
C ASP A 388 -23.96 25.20 29.89
N VAL A 389 -22.88 24.63 29.34
CA VAL A 389 -22.94 23.33 28.66
C VAL A 389 -23.18 22.21 29.68
N ALA A 390 -22.47 22.21 30.81
CA ALA A 390 -22.62 21.20 31.85
C ALA A 390 -24.03 21.18 32.46
N ARG A 391 -24.71 22.33 32.51
CA ARG A 391 -26.13 22.42 32.89
C ARG A 391 -27.04 21.59 31.99
N VAL A 392 -26.69 21.45 30.71
CA VAL A 392 -27.51 20.77 29.69
C VAL A 392 -27.17 19.28 29.62
N ILE A 393 -25.88 18.92 29.65
CA ILE A 393 -25.44 17.54 29.37
C ILE A 393 -24.78 16.82 30.55
N GLY A 394 -24.61 17.48 31.70
CA GLY A 394 -23.85 16.97 32.85
C GLY A 394 -22.39 17.44 32.87
N ASP A 395 -21.70 17.24 33.98
CA ASP A 395 -20.35 17.75 34.27
C ASP A 395 -19.20 16.77 33.92
N GLY A 396 -19.53 15.55 33.51
CA GLY A 396 -18.57 14.47 33.29
C GLY A 396 -18.39 14.02 31.83
N PRO A 397 -17.44 13.12 31.57
CA PRO A 397 -17.33 12.41 30.29
C PRO A 397 -18.59 11.61 30.01
N LEU A 398 -19.17 11.84 28.83
CA LEU A 398 -20.27 11.06 28.32
C LEU A 398 -19.79 9.78 27.65
N ARG A 399 -20.61 8.74 27.77
CA ARG A 399 -20.45 7.49 27.03
C ARG A 399 -20.80 7.70 25.56
N ASP A 400 -20.26 6.86 24.69
CA ASP A 400 -20.49 6.97 23.24
C ASP A 400 -21.99 6.89 22.87
N ASP A 401 -22.79 6.12 23.63
CA ASP A 401 -24.25 6.00 23.44
C ASP A 401 -25.03 7.25 23.90
N GLU A 402 -24.40 8.13 24.69
CA GLU A 402 -25.00 9.37 25.20
C GLU A 402 -24.70 10.58 24.30
N PHE A 403 -23.82 10.43 23.31
CA PHE A 403 -23.40 11.53 22.43
C PHE A 403 -24.57 12.16 21.66
N ILE A 404 -25.36 11.35 20.95
CA ILE A 404 -26.49 11.88 20.15
C ILE A 404 -27.53 12.57 21.05
N PRO A 405 -28.01 11.95 22.15
CA PRO A 405 -28.91 12.62 23.10
C PRO A 405 -28.37 13.95 23.65
N ALA A 406 -27.06 14.02 23.92
CA ALA A 406 -26.43 15.25 24.40
C ALA A 406 -26.46 16.36 23.36
N ILE A 407 -26.19 16.04 22.08
CA ILE A 407 -26.27 17.01 20.99
C ILE A 407 -27.72 17.49 20.78
N GLU A 408 -28.69 16.57 20.82
CA GLU A 408 -30.12 16.93 20.75
C GLU A 408 -30.54 17.85 21.90
N ALA A 409 -30.03 17.62 23.11
CA ALA A 409 -30.27 18.48 24.26
C ALA A 409 -29.66 19.88 24.07
N ILE A 410 -28.43 19.97 23.55
CA ILE A 410 -27.77 21.25 23.22
C ILE A 410 -28.58 22.01 22.16
N ALA A 411 -29.01 21.34 21.09
CA ALA A 411 -29.83 21.94 20.04
C ALA A 411 -31.21 22.40 20.55
N SER A 412 -31.72 21.80 21.63
CA SER A 412 -33.02 22.13 22.21
C SER A 412 -32.97 23.23 23.27
N ASP A 413 -31.78 23.58 23.78
CA ASP A 413 -31.60 24.67 24.74
C ASP A 413 -31.41 26.01 24.00
N ASP A 414 -32.45 26.85 23.96
CA ASP A 414 -32.45 28.08 23.17
C ASP A 414 -31.31 29.05 23.52
N ALA A 415 -30.96 29.16 24.81
CA ALA A 415 -29.91 30.07 25.25
C ALA A 415 -28.53 29.60 24.78
N LEU A 416 -28.20 28.33 25.02
CA LEU A 416 -26.94 27.74 24.60
C LEU A 416 -26.83 27.66 23.06
N ARG A 417 -27.91 27.26 22.38
CA ARG A 417 -27.96 27.23 20.91
C ARG A 417 -27.72 28.61 20.31
N THR A 418 -28.34 29.66 20.86
CA THR A 418 -28.13 31.04 20.38
C THR A 418 -26.65 31.45 20.53
N ALA A 419 -26.05 31.19 21.68
CA ALA A 419 -24.63 31.51 21.91
C ALA A 419 -23.69 30.75 20.95
N ILE A 420 -23.98 29.48 20.67
CA ILE A 420 -23.23 28.66 19.71
C ILE A 420 -23.35 29.24 18.28
N VAL A 421 -24.56 29.59 17.85
CA VAL A 421 -24.83 30.16 16.53
C VAL A 421 -24.14 31.52 16.36
N GLU A 422 -24.18 32.38 17.39
CA GLU A 422 -23.48 33.68 17.38
C GLU A 422 -21.97 33.50 17.23
N SER A 423 -21.36 32.61 18.02
CA SER A 423 -19.93 32.30 17.90
C SER A 423 -19.56 31.70 16.54
N SER A 424 -20.40 30.81 16.00
CA SER A 424 -20.21 30.27 14.66
C SER A 424 -20.29 31.35 13.59
N ALA A 425 -21.20 32.32 13.70
CA ALA A 425 -21.32 33.44 12.78
C ALA A 425 -20.06 34.34 12.78
N GLU A 426 -19.48 34.59 13.95
CA GLU A 426 -18.21 35.31 14.06
C GLU A 426 -17.07 34.57 13.35
N LEU A 427 -16.93 33.26 13.61
CA LEU A 427 -15.95 32.42 12.93
C LEU A 427 -16.19 32.39 11.41
N ARG A 428 -17.44 32.23 10.98
CA ARG A 428 -17.83 32.20 9.57
C ARG A 428 -17.45 33.49 8.85
N SER A 429 -17.61 34.65 9.49
CA SER A 429 -17.15 35.93 8.92
C SER A 429 -15.63 35.98 8.72
N ARG A 430 -14.84 35.42 9.64
CA ARG A 430 -13.37 35.28 9.48
C ARG A 430 -13.04 34.31 8.33
N VAL A 431 -13.70 33.15 8.29
CA VAL A 431 -13.55 32.16 7.22
C VAL A 431 -13.91 32.74 5.85
N MET A 432 -14.99 33.52 5.73
CA MET A 432 -15.37 34.16 4.47
C MET A 432 -14.32 35.15 3.97
N ARG A 433 -13.76 35.98 4.86
CA ARG A 433 -12.66 36.88 4.48
C ARG A 433 -11.42 36.14 4.00
N TYR A 434 -11.15 34.96 4.56
CA TYR A 434 -10.09 34.08 4.10
C TYR A 434 -10.44 33.47 2.73
N LEU A 435 -11.61 32.83 2.60
CA LEU A 435 -12.04 32.16 1.36
C LEU A 435 -12.10 33.14 0.18
N GLN A 436 -12.62 34.35 0.36
CA GLN A 436 -12.66 35.39 -0.68
C GLN A 436 -11.29 35.78 -1.25
N ARG A 437 -10.20 35.51 -0.53
CA ARG A 437 -8.83 35.71 -1.00
C ARG A 437 -8.20 34.43 -1.54
N ALA A 438 -8.59 33.29 -0.98
CA ALA A 438 -7.96 32.00 -1.22
C ALA A 438 -8.58 31.23 -2.41
N ILE A 439 -9.87 31.47 -2.71
CA ILE A 439 -10.56 30.86 -3.86
C ILE A 439 -10.81 31.91 -4.94
N ASP A 440 -10.63 31.48 -6.18
CA ASP A 440 -10.80 32.30 -7.38
C ASP A 440 -11.75 31.56 -8.35
N PRO A 441 -13.06 31.88 -8.31
CA PRO A 441 -14.05 31.30 -9.20
C PRO A 441 -13.83 31.73 -10.66
N ASP A 442 -14.12 30.83 -11.59
CA ASP A 442 -14.11 31.17 -13.02
C ASP A 442 -15.28 32.09 -13.42
N GLU A 443 -15.37 32.45 -14.71
CA GLU A 443 -16.44 33.31 -15.23
C GLU A 443 -17.86 32.76 -15.00
N GLN A 444 -18.00 31.45 -14.76
CA GLN A 444 -19.26 30.76 -14.47
C GLN A 444 -19.48 30.55 -12.97
N GLY A 445 -18.58 31.05 -12.11
CA GLY A 445 -18.62 30.86 -10.66
C GLY A 445 -18.18 29.47 -10.20
N ARG A 446 -17.46 28.70 -11.02
CA ARG A 446 -17.01 27.34 -10.71
C ARG A 446 -15.63 27.38 -10.05
N VAL A 447 -15.44 26.55 -9.02
CA VAL A 447 -14.18 26.36 -8.31
C VAL A 447 -13.89 24.87 -8.20
N ILE A 448 -12.79 24.42 -8.79
CA ILE A 448 -12.30 23.05 -8.57
C ILE A 448 -11.55 23.00 -7.24
N VAL A 449 -11.99 22.12 -6.34
CA VAL A 449 -11.27 21.77 -5.12
C VAL A 449 -10.68 20.37 -5.24
N CYS A 450 -9.44 20.20 -4.82
CA CYS A 450 -8.72 18.92 -4.90
C CYS A 450 -8.20 18.50 -3.52
N ASP A 451 -8.41 17.24 -3.21
CA ASP A 451 -7.98 16.59 -1.97
C ASP A 451 -7.90 15.06 -2.21
N ILE A 452 -7.39 14.28 -1.26
CA ILE A 452 -7.68 12.83 -1.25
C ILE A 452 -9.03 12.52 -0.61
N GLY A 453 -9.57 13.48 0.17
CA GLY A 453 -10.67 13.33 1.12
C GLY A 453 -11.83 12.45 0.67
N TRP A 454 -12.13 11.43 1.47
CA TRP A 454 -13.05 10.36 1.08
C TRP A 454 -14.52 10.74 1.20
N GLY A 455 -14.87 11.59 2.17
CA GLY A 455 -16.26 11.85 2.56
C GLY A 455 -16.86 13.14 2.02
N GLY A 456 -16.07 14.02 1.39
CA GLY A 456 -16.52 15.32 0.89
C GLY A 456 -17.03 16.29 1.96
N THR A 457 -16.74 16.06 3.26
CA THR A 457 -17.30 16.86 4.37
C THR A 457 -16.81 18.30 4.39
N ILE A 458 -15.55 18.53 4.00
CA ILE A 458 -15.01 19.90 3.87
C ILE A 458 -15.71 20.64 2.73
N GLN A 459 -15.92 19.99 1.58
CA GLN A 459 -16.65 20.59 0.45
C GLN A 459 -18.10 20.90 0.83
N GLU A 460 -18.78 20.01 1.55
CA GLU A 460 -20.14 20.24 2.07
C GLU A 460 -20.16 21.47 2.99
N ALA A 461 -19.31 21.51 4.02
CA ALA A 461 -19.24 22.64 4.95
C ALA A 461 -18.91 23.96 4.24
N MET A 462 -17.96 23.96 3.28
CA MET A 462 -17.67 25.14 2.47
C MET A 462 -18.88 25.56 1.63
N THR A 463 -19.61 24.62 1.03
CA THR A 463 -20.82 24.92 0.24
C THR A 463 -21.90 25.57 1.12
N GLU A 464 -22.11 25.05 2.33
CA GLU A 464 -23.05 25.60 3.31
C GLU A 464 -22.67 27.04 3.70
N ILE A 465 -21.39 27.28 4.03
CA ILE A 465 -20.86 28.60 4.36
C ILE A 465 -21.05 29.60 3.21
N LEU A 466 -20.64 29.23 2.00
CA LEU A 466 -20.73 30.09 0.82
C LEU A 466 -22.19 30.45 0.50
N THR A 467 -23.09 29.47 0.63
CA THR A 467 -24.53 29.67 0.39
C THR A 467 -25.16 30.57 1.44
N ALA A 468 -24.86 30.35 2.72
CA ALA A 468 -25.38 31.16 3.83
C ALA A 468 -24.97 32.63 3.72
N GLU A 469 -23.78 32.90 3.18
CA GLU A 469 -23.22 34.25 3.01
C GLU A 469 -23.55 34.86 1.64
N GLY A 470 -24.38 34.16 0.84
CA GLY A 470 -24.87 34.65 -0.45
C GLY A 470 -23.81 34.70 -1.56
N TRP A 471 -22.69 33.98 -1.41
CA TRP A 471 -21.66 33.90 -2.45
C TRP A 471 -21.93 32.72 -3.38
N SER A 472 -22.48 33.01 -4.57
CA SER A 472 -22.82 31.99 -5.57
C SER A 472 -21.55 31.43 -6.22
N VAL A 473 -21.06 30.32 -5.65
CA VAL A 473 -19.90 29.57 -6.15
C VAL A 473 -20.26 28.08 -6.20
N GLU A 474 -20.01 27.44 -7.33
CA GLU A 474 -20.16 25.99 -7.49
C GLU A 474 -18.82 25.29 -7.21
N LEU A 475 -18.76 24.52 -6.11
CA LEU A 475 -17.59 23.71 -5.80
C LEU A 475 -17.64 22.37 -6.55
N ILE A 476 -16.58 22.07 -7.30
CA ILE A 476 -16.38 20.79 -8.00
C ILE A 476 -15.23 20.05 -7.31
N GLY A 477 -15.54 18.96 -6.60
CA GLY A 477 -14.57 18.17 -5.85
C GLY A 477 -13.91 17.07 -6.67
N LEU A 478 -12.58 17.06 -6.71
CA LEU A 478 -11.77 16.01 -7.31
C LEU A 478 -11.00 15.26 -6.21
N TYR A 479 -11.31 13.98 -6.04
CA TYR A 479 -10.84 13.16 -4.93
C TYR A 479 -10.12 11.91 -5.40
N LEU A 480 -9.20 11.39 -4.59
CA LEU A 480 -8.51 10.13 -4.88
C LEU A 480 -9.51 8.97 -4.98
N MET A 481 -10.45 8.88 -4.03
CA MET A 481 -11.57 7.92 -4.03
C MET A 481 -12.70 8.45 -3.16
N LEU A 482 -13.95 8.07 -3.45
CA LEU A 482 -15.10 8.40 -2.61
C LEU A 482 -15.43 7.24 -1.65
N SER A 483 -15.58 7.57 -0.38
CA SER A 483 -16.21 6.70 0.62
C SER A 483 -17.72 6.67 0.43
N ARG A 484 -18.42 5.81 1.17
CA ARG A 484 -19.89 5.79 1.15
C ARG A 484 -20.52 7.15 1.45
N PRO A 485 -20.12 7.88 2.53
CA PRO A 485 -20.61 9.24 2.74
C PRO A 485 -20.35 10.22 1.59
N GLY A 486 -19.24 10.05 0.85
CA GLY A 486 -18.95 10.86 -0.33
C GLY A 486 -19.88 10.54 -1.51
N ARG A 487 -20.12 9.25 -1.77
CA ARG A 487 -21.10 8.81 -2.78
C ARG A 487 -22.52 9.27 -2.47
N ASP A 488 -22.93 9.16 -1.20
CA ASP A 488 -24.26 9.59 -0.77
C ASP A 488 -24.46 11.09 -1.04
N ARG A 489 -23.42 11.91 -0.81
CA ARG A 489 -23.41 13.34 -1.17
C ARG A 489 -23.43 13.58 -2.69
N ALA A 490 -22.62 12.84 -3.45
CA ALA A 490 -22.62 12.92 -4.90
C ALA A 490 -24.01 12.59 -5.49
N ALA A 491 -24.65 11.54 -4.95
CA ALA A 491 -26.01 11.14 -5.32
C ALA A 491 -27.06 12.18 -4.89
N ALA A 492 -26.83 12.91 -3.80
CA ALA A 492 -27.66 14.04 -3.37
C ALA A 492 -27.44 15.33 -4.19
N GLY A 493 -26.56 15.31 -5.20
CA GLY A 493 -26.36 16.41 -6.16
C GLY A 493 -25.08 17.21 -5.96
N ALA A 494 -24.24 16.89 -4.97
CA ALA A 494 -22.93 17.53 -4.84
C ALA A 494 -22.03 17.17 -6.03
N ARG A 495 -21.40 18.16 -6.65
CA ARG A 495 -20.48 17.92 -7.77
C ARG A 495 -19.13 17.44 -7.25
N MET A 496 -18.97 16.12 -7.19
CA MET A 496 -17.71 15.49 -6.81
C MET A 496 -17.45 14.21 -7.60
N ALA A 497 -16.17 13.89 -7.80
CA ALA A 497 -15.74 12.68 -8.49
C ALA A 497 -14.52 12.07 -7.79
N GLY A 498 -14.47 10.74 -7.76
CA GLY A 498 -13.30 9.97 -7.35
C GLY A 498 -12.49 9.51 -8.56
N TYR A 499 -11.16 9.50 -8.44
CA TYR A 499 -10.27 8.91 -9.43
C TYR A 499 -10.38 7.38 -9.43
N LEU A 500 -10.11 6.75 -8.29
CA LEU A 500 -10.19 5.30 -8.13
C LEU A 500 -11.66 4.83 -8.10
N PRO A 501 -11.95 3.67 -8.71
CA PRO A 501 -13.28 3.10 -8.70
C PRO A 501 -13.69 2.69 -7.28
N ASP A 502 -14.95 2.95 -6.93
CA ASP A 502 -15.49 2.78 -5.59
C ASP A 502 -16.78 1.92 -5.56
N ASP A 503 -17.06 1.23 -6.67
CA ASP A 503 -18.22 0.34 -6.92
C ASP A 503 -18.17 -0.98 -6.11
N GLY A 504 -17.40 -0.98 -5.02
CA GLY A 504 -17.17 -2.14 -4.17
C GLY A 504 -18.24 -2.39 -3.11
N VAL A 505 -19.02 -1.40 -2.68
CA VAL A 505 -19.82 -1.56 -1.46
C VAL A 505 -21.06 -2.43 -1.68
N VAL A 506 -21.09 -3.57 -0.99
CA VAL A 506 -22.25 -4.46 -0.90
C VAL A 506 -23.29 -3.82 0.03
N PRO A 507 -24.60 -3.85 -0.30
CA PRO A 507 -25.66 -3.43 0.60
C PRO A 507 -25.63 -4.20 1.94
N ILE A 508 -26.05 -3.55 3.02
CA ILE A 508 -26.18 -4.16 4.35
C ILE A 508 -27.05 -5.44 4.24
N GLY A 509 -26.50 -6.59 4.65
CA GLY A 509 -27.26 -7.85 4.77
C GLY A 509 -26.78 -9.03 3.90
N VAL A 510 -25.69 -8.89 3.14
CA VAL A 510 -25.09 -10.01 2.40
C VAL A 510 -23.84 -10.50 3.15
N GLU A 511 -23.75 -11.80 3.38
CA GLU A 511 -22.73 -12.46 4.19
C GLU A 511 -21.29 -12.10 3.77
N ARG A 512 -20.47 -11.70 4.76
CA ARG A 512 -19.02 -11.47 4.71
C ARG A 512 -18.31 -12.67 4.07
N THR A 513 -18.03 -12.65 2.76
CA THR A 513 -17.18 -13.70 2.15
C THR A 513 -16.02 -13.19 1.31
N THR A 514 -15.97 -11.91 0.91
CA THR A 514 -14.75 -11.27 0.37
C THR A 514 -14.76 -9.75 0.65
N THR A 515 -13.71 -9.22 1.30
CA THR A 515 -13.48 -7.78 1.39
C THR A 515 -12.98 -7.30 0.02
N LYS A 516 -13.59 -6.27 -0.58
CA LYS A 516 -13.11 -5.74 -1.87
C LYS A 516 -12.00 -4.71 -1.65
N ASP A 517 -11.17 -4.49 -2.67
CA ASP A 517 -10.03 -3.55 -2.60
C ASP A 517 -10.38 -2.14 -2.09
N PRO A 518 -11.51 -1.50 -2.46
CA PRO A 518 -11.89 -0.20 -1.89
C PRO A 518 -12.06 -0.24 -0.36
N ASP A 519 -12.63 -1.33 0.18
CA ASP A 519 -12.88 -1.47 1.62
C ASP A 519 -11.57 -1.63 2.40
N ILE A 520 -10.56 -2.29 1.81
CA ILE A 520 -9.23 -2.43 2.42
C ILE A 520 -8.56 -1.06 2.57
N VAL A 521 -8.59 -0.26 1.51
CA VAL A 521 -8.03 1.11 1.54
C VAL A 521 -8.82 1.99 2.52
N MET A 522 -10.16 1.89 2.52
CA MET A 522 -11.03 2.68 3.41
C MET A 522 -10.97 2.27 4.88
N ARG A 523 -10.47 1.08 5.20
CA ARG A 523 -10.19 0.64 6.59
C ARG A 523 -8.87 1.17 7.13
N THR A 524 -7.91 1.43 6.25
CA THR A 524 -6.60 2.04 6.61
C THR A 524 -6.31 3.25 5.71
N PRO A 525 -7.20 4.27 5.66
CA PRO A 525 -6.99 5.44 4.82
C PRO A 525 -5.75 6.23 5.24
N GLU A 526 -5.30 6.03 6.49
CA GLU A 526 -4.18 6.74 7.09
C GLU A 526 -2.88 6.59 6.31
N ILE A 527 -2.67 5.49 5.58
CA ILE A 527 -1.46 5.33 4.74
C ILE A 527 -1.47 6.34 3.59
N ALA A 528 -2.61 6.52 2.91
CA ALA A 528 -2.73 7.50 1.84
C ALA A 528 -2.79 8.94 2.38
N GLU A 529 -3.50 9.17 3.49
CA GLU A 529 -3.53 10.45 4.19
C GLU A 529 -2.13 10.90 4.59
N GLN A 530 -1.41 10.07 5.36
CA GLN A 530 -0.09 10.43 5.85
C GLN A 530 0.97 10.53 4.76
N LEU A 531 0.82 9.80 3.64
CA LEU A 531 1.65 10.02 2.46
C LEU A 531 1.48 11.44 1.90
N CYS A 532 0.27 12.00 1.96
CA CYS A 532 -0.05 13.30 1.37
C CYS A 532 0.00 14.49 2.36
N THR A 533 0.03 14.25 3.67
CA THR A 533 -0.01 15.32 4.71
C THR A 533 1.26 16.18 4.76
N PRO A 534 1.31 17.41 4.21
CA PRO A 534 2.53 18.21 4.22
C PRO A 534 3.01 18.52 5.65
N GLU A 535 4.23 19.01 5.79
CA GLU A 535 4.81 19.42 7.09
C GLU A 535 4.22 20.77 7.54
N LEU A 536 2.91 20.78 7.75
CA LEU A 536 2.11 21.92 8.16
C LEU A 536 1.23 21.47 9.32
N GLY A 537 1.11 22.31 10.35
CA GLY A 537 0.21 22.06 11.47
C GLY A 537 -1.26 22.07 11.04
N THR A 538 -2.10 21.36 11.79
CA THR A 538 -3.54 21.36 11.56
C THR A 538 -4.12 22.76 11.71
N LEU A 539 -5.03 23.15 10.81
CA LEU A 539 -5.76 24.41 10.89
C LEU A 539 -6.69 24.42 12.11
N LEU A 540 -6.38 25.27 13.09
CA LEU A 540 -7.11 25.41 14.35
C LEU A 540 -8.17 26.52 14.30
N ASP A 541 -7.87 27.63 13.63
CA ASP A 541 -8.76 28.80 13.52
C ASP A 541 -8.38 29.70 12.32
N ILE A 542 -9.18 30.73 12.07
CA ILE A 542 -8.88 31.87 11.19
C ILE A 542 -8.93 33.13 12.04
N ASP A 543 -7.87 33.95 12.00
CA ASP A 543 -7.80 35.19 12.79
C ASP A 543 -8.66 36.33 12.22
N ASP A 544 -8.74 37.44 12.96
CA ASP A 544 -9.49 38.63 12.55
C ASP A 544 -8.98 39.30 11.28
N ALA A 545 -7.80 38.97 10.76
CA ALA A 545 -7.32 39.46 9.48
C ALA A 545 -7.68 38.52 8.32
N GLY A 546 -8.26 37.35 8.61
CA GLY A 546 -8.50 36.28 7.64
C GLY A 546 -7.24 35.43 7.39
N THR A 547 -6.34 35.35 8.37
CA THR A 547 -5.10 34.57 8.29
C THR A 547 -5.30 33.20 8.97
N PRO A 548 -4.88 32.09 8.34
CA PRO A 548 -4.88 30.77 8.96
C PRO A 548 -4.05 30.70 10.25
N VAL A 549 -4.64 30.17 11.31
CA VAL A 549 -3.97 29.85 12.58
C VAL A 549 -3.75 28.35 12.65
N LEU A 550 -2.49 27.93 12.66
CA LEU A 550 -2.09 26.53 12.62
C LEU A 550 -1.60 26.07 14.00
N ALA A 551 -1.80 24.80 14.31
CA ALA A 551 -1.12 24.14 15.41
C ALA A 551 0.40 24.10 15.17
N ASP A 552 1.17 23.92 16.25
CA ASP A 552 2.57 23.53 16.10
C ASP A 552 2.63 22.15 15.43
N ASP A 553 3.53 22.00 14.45
CA ASP A 553 3.77 20.70 13.81
C ASP A 553 4.57 19.80 14.79
N PRO A 554 3.99 18.69 15.29
CA PRO A 554 4.59 17.85 16.33
C PRO A 554 5.90 17.18 15.90
N GLY A 555 6.17 17.14 14.59
CA GLY A 555 7.45 16.69 14.05
C GLY A 555 7.79 15.20 14.20
N GLY A 556 6.82 14.35 14.58
CA GLY A 556 6.97 12.90 14.62
C GLY A 556 7.09 12.26 13.22
N ALA A 557 7.91 11.21 13.09
CA ALA A 557 8.12 10.40 11.88
C ALA A 557 8.42 11.14 10.56
N ARG A 558 9.05 12.33 10.61
CA ARG A 558 9.34 13.15 9.40
C ARG A 558 10.15 12.40 8.35
N GLU A 559 11.19 11.67 8.75
CA GLU A 559 12.13 11.11 7.77
C GLU A 559 11.51 10.00 6.91
N SER A 560 10.78 9.07 7.53
CA SER A 560 10.08 7.99 6.82
C SER A 560 9.06 8.55 5.81
N ARG A 561 8.23 9.51 6.23
CA ARG A 561 7.27 10.19 5.32
C ARG A 561 7.96 11.00 4.22
N ARG A 562 9.02 11.75 4.55
CA ARG A 562 9.83 12.50 3.57
C ARG A 562 10.44 11.59 2.52
N LEU A 563 10.99 10.44 2.91
CA LEU A 563 11.58 9.47 1.99
C LEU A 563 10.52 8.87 1.07
N ALA A 564 9.33 8.56 1.58
CA ALA A 564 8.21 8.12 0.74
C ALA A 564 7.78 9.19 -0.26
N ARG A 565 7.60 10.44 0.18
CA ARG A 565 7.26 11.56 -0.72
C ARG A 565 8.34 11.82 -1.76
N ARG A 566 9.60 11.74 -1.35
CA ARG A 566 10.74 11.89 -2.26
C ARG A 566 10.68 10.84 -3.36
N GLY A 567 10.40 9.58 -3.02
CA GLY A 567 10.22 8.51 -4.01
C GLY A 567 9.07 8.78 -4.99
N VAL A 568 7.95 9.36 -4.53
CA VAL A 568 6.84 9.76 -5.41
C VAL A 568 7.26 10.87 -6.37
N LEU A 569 7.94 11.91 -5.88
CA LEU A 569 8.38 13.04 -6.70
C LEU A 569 9.45 12.61 -7.72
N ASP A 570 10.43 11.81 -7.30
CA ASP A 570 11.45 11.25 -8.19
C ASP A 570 10.79 10.39 -9.30
N TYR A 571 9.76 9.60 -8.96
CA TYR A 571 8.96 8.86 -9.93
C TYR A 571 8.20 9.79 -10.89
N ALA A 572 7.56 10.85 -10.38
CA ALA A 572 6.83 11.81 -11.21
C ALA A 572 7.74 12.55 -12.20
N GLU A 573 8.90 13.03 -11.74
CA GLU A 573 9.89 13.70 -12.58
C GLU A 573 10.46 12.76 -13.65
N LEU A 574 10.81 11.53 -13.26
CA LEU A 574 11.35 10.55 -14.19
C LEU A 574 10.29 10.13 -15.22
N ARG A 575 9.05 9.88 -14.81
CA ARG A 575 7.93 9.57 -15.72
C ARG A 575 7.73 10.67 -16.75
N ARG A 576 7.75 11.94 -16.33
CA ARG A 576 7.61 13.08 -17.24
C ARG A 576 8.69 13.10 -18.33
N VAL A 577 9.94 12.79 -17.96
CA VAL A 577 11.07 12.81 -18.89
C VAL A 577 11.07 11.59 -19.79
N ARG A 578 10.82 10.39 -19.24
CA ARG A 578 10.91 9.11 -19.95
C ARG A 578 9.70 8.79 -20.80
N LEU A 579 8.51 9.17 -20.34
CA LEU A 579 7.24 8.76 -20.92
C LEU A 579 6.32 9.97 -21.17
N PRO A 580 6.75 10.95 -21.98
CA PRO A 580 5.95 12.15 -22.25
C PRO A 580 4.59 11.84 -22.91
N GLY A 581 4.45 10.68 -23.57
CA GLY A 581 3.20 10.23 -24.18
C GLY A 581 2.20 9.59 -23.21
N ALA A 582 2.62 9.22 -21.99
CA ALA A 582 1.80 8.45 -21.06
C ALA A 582 0.50 9.18 -20.65
N ALA A 583 0.53 10.51 -20.53
CA ALA A 583 -0.65 11.31 -20.20
C ALA A 583 -1.77 11.21 -21.27
N THR A 584 -1.42 10.89 -22.51
CA THR A 584 -2.38 10.77 -23.63
C THR A 584 -2.81 9.33 -23.95
N ASP A 585 -2.17 8.34 -23.29
CA ASP A 585 -2.46 6.93 -23.51
C ASP A 585 -3.85 6.56 -22.94
N GLN A 586 -4.76 6.16 -23.84
CA GLN A 586 -6.14 5.81 -23.47
C GLN A 586 -6.20 4.58 -22.55
N ARG A 587 -5.22 3.68 -22.62
CA ARG A 587 -5.15 2.50 -21.74
C ARG A 587 -4.98 2.93 -20.29
N LEU A 588 -4.18 3.97 -20.03
CA LEU A 588 -3.93 4.50 -18.68
C LEU A 588 -5.09 5.35 -18.15
N ARG A 589 -5.98 5.82 -19.01
CA ARG A 589 -7.21 6.52 -18.62
C ARG A 589 -8.36 5.57 -18.26
N SER A 590 -8.22 4.28 -18.58
CA SER A 590 -9.26 3.27 -18.42
C SER A 590 -9.55 2.90 -16.96
N ASP A 591 -10.78 2.45 -16.70
CA ASP A 591 -11.14 1.88 -15.40
C ASP A 591 -10.31 0.64 -15.05
N ALA A 592 -9.88 -0.14 -16.05
CA ALA A 592 -9.05 -1.32 -15.84
C ALA A 592 -7.69 -0.95 -15.20
N TYR A 593 -7.06 0.13 -15.68
CA TYR A 593 -5.82 0.64 -15.09
C TYR A 593 -6.03 1.13 -13.66
N ARG A 594 -7.10 1.88 -13.41
CA ARG A 594 -7.44 2.39 -12.08
C ARG A 594 -7.75 1.28 -11.08
N ARG A 595 -8.39 0.18 -11.53
CA ARG A 595 -8.58 -1.04 -10.74
C ARG A 595 -7.26 -1.73 -10.44
N ALA A 596 -6.33 -1.78 -11.40
CA ALA A 596 -5.00 -2.33 -11.17
C ALA A 596 -4.22 -1.50 -10.12
N LEU A 597 -4.29 -0.17 -10.17
CA LEU A 597 -3.73 0.70 -9.14
C LEU A 597 -4.36 0.45 -7.77
N LEU A 598 -5.69 0.41 -7.69
CA LEU A 598 -6.42 0.15 -6.45
C LEU A 598 -6.05 -1.20 -5.84
N ALA A 599 -6.02 -2.28 -6.64
CA ALA A 599 -5.59 -3.60 -6.21
C ALA A 599 -4.13 -3.61 -5.71
N GLY A 600 -3.27 -2.79 -6.33
CA GLY A 600 -1.89 -2.61 -5.93
C GLY A 600 -1.74 -1.96 -4.56
N VAL A 601 -2.47 -0.88 -4.30
CA VAL A 601 -2.49 -0.21 -2.99
C VAL A 601 -3.10 -1.12 -1.94
N ALA A 602 -4.29 -1.68 -2.19
CA ALA A 602 -4.98 -2.57 -1.27
C ALA A 602 -4.12 -3.79 -0.90
N GLY A 603 -3.50 -4.43 -1.89
CA GLY A 603 -2.61 -5.55 -1.65
C GLY A 603 -1.34 -5.20 -0.86
N THR A 604 -0.87 -3.95 -0.95
CA THR A 604 0.28 -3.46 -0.16
C THR A 604 -0.11 -3.21 1.30
N ILE A 605 -1.30 -2.64 1.53
CA ILE A 605 -1.88 -2.47 2.88
C ILE A 605 -2.12 -3.83 3.52
N ARG A 606 -2.59 -4.82 2.75
CA ARG A 606 -2.93 -6.16 3.21
C ARG A 606 -1.73 -7.05 3.49
N ARG A 607 -0.71 -7.02 2.62
CA ARG A 607 0.47 -7.91 2.70
C ARG A 607 1.77 -7.11 2.78
N PRO A 608 1.95 -6.21 3.77
CA PRO A 608 3.18 -5.45 3.89
C PRO A 608 4.33 -6.39 4.24
N SER A 609 5.53 -6.08 3.73
CA SER A 609 6.75 -6.67 4.28
C SER A 609 6.96 -6.19 5.72
N SER A 610 7.68 -6.96 6.53
CA SER A 610 8.03 -6.52 7.90
C SER A 610 8.83 -5.21 7.91
N ARG A 611 9.68 -5.01 6.90
CA ARG A 611 10.44 -3.77 6.71
C ARG A 611 9.50 -2.59 6.45
N LEU A 612 8.57 -2.73 5.51
CA LEU A 612 7.59 -1.70 5.20
C LEU A 612 6.71 -1.39 6.41
N ALA A 613 6.19 -2.42 7.08
CA ALA A 613 5.40 -2.26 8.30
C ALA A 613 6.18 -1.56 9.42
N SER A 614 7.49 -1.84 9.55
CA SER A 614 8.33 -1.20 10.57
C SER A 614 8.56 0.29 10.32
N GLU A 615 8.60 0.72 9.05
CA GLU A 615 8.84 2.13 8.71
C GLU A 615 7.53 2.93 8.64
N LEU A 616 6.51 2.45 7.91
CA LEU A 616 5.20 3.11 7.78
C LEU A 616 4.37 3.01 9.05
N GLY A 617 4.54 1.96 9.85
CA GLY A 617 3.85 1.78 11.12
C GLY A 617 4.16 2.89 12.14
N THR A 618 5.26 3.62 11.95
CA THR A 618 5.64 4.77 12.78
C THR A 618 4.92 6.07 12.40
N TRP A 619 4.23 6.11 11.26
CA TRP A 619 3.50 7.30 10.84
C TRP A 619 2.39 7.59 11.85
N GLU A 620 2.27 8.85 12.25
CA GLU A 620 1.32 9.25 13.26
C GLU A 620 -0.01 9.65 12.61
N HIS A 621 -1.11 9.19 13.19
CA HIS A 621 -2.44 9.68 12.86
C HIS A 621 -2.79 10.87 13.75
N ASP A 622 -3.20 11.97 13.13
CA ASP A 622 -3.67 13.17 13.82
C ASP A 622 -5.17 13.08 14.09
N ASP A 623 -5.58 13.34 15.33
CA ASP A 623 -6.99 13.53 15.64
C ASP A 623 -7.55 14.82 14.98
N VAL A 624 -8.89 14.92 14.91
CA VAL A 624 -9.59 16.04 14.22
C VAL A 624 -9.22 17.41 14.81
N GLY A 625 -8.76 17.46 16.07
CA GLY A 625 -8.37 18.68 16.77
C GLY A 625 -6.86 18.94 16.85
N GLY A 626 -6.01 18.07 16.29
CA GLY A 626 -4.55 18.17 16.33
C GLY A 626 -3.94 18.09 17.74
N ARG A 627 -4.62 17.45 18.71
CA ARG A 627 -4.16 17.33 20.10
C ARG A 627 -3.61 15.94 20.43
N GLY A 628 -3.86 14.93 19.59
CA GLY A 628 -3.41 13.55 19.77
C GLY A 628 -2.68 13.00 18.55
N HIS A 629 -1.50 12.40 18.78
CA HIS A 629 -0.68 11.71 17.78
C HIS A 629 -0.43 10.28 18.22
N GLU A 630 -0.98 9.32 17.46
CA GLU A 630 -0.75 7.89 17.71
C GLU A 630 -0.17 7.24 16.44
N PRO A 631 0.90 6.41 16.56
CA PRO A 631 1.44 5.71 15.40
C PRO A 631 0.45 4.68 14.85
N LEU A 632 0.47 4.44 13.54
CA LEU A 632 -0.41 3.45 12.88
C LEU A 632 -0.28 2.06 13.51
N ILE A 633 0.93 1.73 13.97
CA ILE A 633 1.22 0.53 14.76
C ILE A 633 1.74 0.98 16.14
N PRO A 634 0.91 0.89 17.19
CA PRO A 634 1.35 1.22 18.54
C PRO A 634 2.50 0.33 19.01
N ARG A 635 3.42 0.88 19.82
CA ARG A 635 4.57 0.13 20.38
C ARG A 635 4.18 -1.12 21.18
N HIS A 636 2.94 -1.19 21.66
CA HIS A 636 2.40 -2.31 22.42
C HIS A 636 1.54 -3.26 21.56
N ALA A 637 1.46 -3.05 20.24
CA ALA A 637 0.72 -3.91 19.34
C ALA A 637 1.27 -5.35 19.34
N ASP A 638 2.59 -5.53 19.47
CA ASP A 638 3.22 -6.85 19.60
C ASP A 638 2.62 -7.68 20.74
N ASP A 639 2.39 -6.99 21.85
CA ASP A 639 1.83 -7.55 23.08
C ASP A 639 0.36 -7.95 22.93
N LEU A 640 -0.38 -7.20 22.10
CA LEU A 640 -1.79 -7.42 21.79
C LEU A 640 -1.96 -8.56 20.78
N LEU A 641 -1.15 -8.57 19.72
CA LEU A 641 -1.36 -9.42 18.54
C LEU A 641 -0.72 -10.80 18.66
N ARG A 642 0.24 -10.98 19.57
CA ARG A 642 0.96 -12.26 19.76
C ARG A 642 0.06 -13.47 19.95
N TYR A 643 -1.13 -13.30 20.51
CA TYR A 643 -2.03 -14.40 20.88
C TYR A 643 -3.33 -14.44 20.07
N VAL A 644 -3.59 -13.40 19.28
CA VAL A 644 -4.80 -13.22 18.50
C VAL A 644 -4.70 -14.05 17.22
N ASN A 645 -5.81 -14.64 16.82
CA ASN A 645 -5.96 -15.25 15.49
C ASN A 645 -6.99 -14.48 14.66
N ALA A 646 -7.14 -14.83 13.39
CA ALA A 646 -7.97 -14.04 12.51
C ALA A 646 -9.47 -14.00 12.88
N ALA A 647 -10.01 -15.00 13.60
CA ALA A 647 -11.37 -14.98 14.15
C ALA A 647 -11.52 -14.02 15.36
N ASP A 648 -10.41 -13.65 16.00
CA ASP A 648 -10.38 -12.75 17.15
C ASP A 648 -10.22 -11.27 16.72
N THR A 649 -10.14 -10.97 15.42
CA THR A 649 -9.77 -9.63 14.92
C THR A 649 -10.85 -8.58 15.15
N ASP A 650 -12.12 -8.97 15.16
CA ASP A 650 -13.24 -8.09 15.57
C ASP A 650 -13.12 -7.68 17.06
N LEU A 651 -12.28 -8.35 17.86
CA LEU A 651 -12.01 -8.00 19.27
C LEU A 651 -10.88 -6.96 19.42
N ILE A 652 -10.28 -6.50 18.32
CA ILE A 652 -9.29 -5.43 18.31
C ILE A 652 -9.99 -4.16 17.86
N GLY A 653 -10.16 -3.22 18.77
CA GLY A 653 -10.73 -1.92 18.42
C GLY A 653 -9.81 -1.18 17.44
N THR A 654 -10.38 -0.43 16.50
CA THR A 654 -9.62 0.37 15.52
C THR A 654 -8.71 1.42 16.18
N ARG A 655 -9.03 1.87 17.39
CA ARG A 655 -8.17 2.73 18.23
C ARG A 655 -6.98 2.00 18.86
N GLN A 656 -6.98 0.67 18.89
CA GLN A 656 -5.89 -0.12 19.45
C GLN A 656 -4.80 -0.42 18.42
N VAL A 657 -5.17 -0.55 17.13
CA VAL A 657 -4.24 -0.73 16.01
C VAL A 657 -4.90 -0.18 14.75
N TYR A 658 -4.36 0.92 14.18
CA TYR A 658 -4.89 1.50 12.93
C TYR A 658 -4.55 0.64 11.71
N TRP A 659 -3.36 0.03 11.70
CA TRP A 659 -2.94 -0.85 10.61
C TRP A 659 -2.69 -2.29 11.07
N LEU A 660 -3.78 -3.06 11.22
CA LEU A 660 -3.75 -4.44 11.73
C LEU A 660 -2.82 -5.36 10.91
N HIS A 661 -2.88 -5.28 9.59
CA HIS A 661 -2.04 -6.09 8.70
C HIS A 661 -0.54 -5.79 8.86
N GLY A 662 -0.17 -4.50 8.97
CA GLY A 662 1.19 -4.10 9.27
C GLY A 662 1.65 -4.60 10.64
N ALA A 663 0.80 -4.45 11.66
CA ALA A 663 1.11 -4.90 13.00
C ALA A 663 1.25 -6.44 13.07
N ALA A 664 0.41 -7.19 12.36
CA ALA A 664 0.53 -8.64 12.22
C ALA A 664 1.84 -9.04 11.51
N ALA A 665 2.25 -8.32 10.45
CA ALA A 665 3.51 -8.58 9.75
C ALA A 665 4.75 -8.42 10.64
N LEU A 666 4.68 -7.58 11.67
CA LEU A 666 5.73 -7.39 12.68
C LEU A 666 5.64 -8.40 13.83
N ALA A 667 4.43 -8.62 14.36
CA ALA A 667 4.21 -9.29 15.65
C ALA A 667 3.83 -10.77 15.54
N ASN A 668 3.12 -11.16 14.48
CA ASN A 668 2.43 -12.44 14.36
C ASN A 668 2.25 -12.83 12.88
N GLN A 669 3.28 -13.46 12.29
CA GLN A 669 3.28 -13.88 10.88
C GLN A 669 2.16 -14.88 10.57
N GLU A 670 1.75 -15.70 11.54
CA GLU A 670 0.62 -16.60 11.39
C GLU A 670 -0.69 -15.82 11.24
N LEU A 671 -0.94 -14.80 12.07
CA LEU A 671 -2.11 -13.92 11.91
C LEU A 671 -2.07 -13.20 10.56
N ALA A 672 -0.90 -12.70 10.13
CA ALA A 672 -0.76 -12.07 8.82
C ALA A 672 -1.16 -13.04 7.68
N ALA A 673 -0.73 -14.31 7.76
CA ALA A 673 -1.11 -15.33 6.78
C ALA A 673 -2.60 -15.73 6.86
N GLN A 674 -3.20 -15.73 8.06
CA GLN A 674 -4.62 -16.02 8.24
C GLN A 674 -5.51 -14.89 7.69
N LEU A 675 -5.19 -13.63 8.03
CA LEU A 675 -5.86 -12.45 7.47
C LEU A 675 -5.83 -12.50 5.94
N ASP A 676 -4.66 -12.83 5.40
CA ASP A 676 -4.47 -12.97 3.97
C ASP A 676 -5.34 -14.08 3.33
N ALA A 677 -5.47 -15.22 4.01
CA ALA A 677 -6.29 -16.33 3.56
C ALA A 677 -7.79 -16.02 3.63
N ILE A 678 -8.26 -15.34 4.68
CA ILE A 678 -9.66 -14.90 4.80
C ILE A 678 -10.04 -13.98 3.65
N GLU A 679 -9.17 -13.02 3.33
CA GLU A 679 -9.44 -12.10 2.22
C GLU A 679 -9.36 -12.78 0.86
N ALA A 680 -8.66 -13.93 0.74
CA ALA A 680 -8.72 -14.81 -0.42
C ALA A 680 -9.98 -15.71 -0.45
N GLY A 681 -10.93 -15.52 0.47
CA GLY A 681 -12.20 -16.25 0.54
C GLY A 681 -12.14 -17.57 1.30
N ILE A 682 -11.08 -17.83 2.08
CA ILE A 682 -11.04 -18.99 2.97
C ILE A 682 -11.88 -18.71 4.20
N ASP A 683 -12.74 -19.67 4.58
CA ASP A 683 -13.56 -19.56 5.77
C ASP A 683 -12.68 -19.41 7.03
N PRO A 684 -12.91 -18.39 7.87
CA PRO A 684 -12.21 -18.23 9.15
C PRO A 684 -12.28 -19.49 10.03
N GLU A 685 -13.36 -20.27 10.00
CA GLU A 685 -13.51 -21.50 10.79
C GLU A 685 -12.54 -22.61 10.34
N GLU A 686 -12.17 -22.64 9.05
CA GLU A 686 -11.17 -23.58 8.54
C GLU A 686 -9.75 -23.23 9.02
N LEU A 687 -9.47 -21.94 9.16
CA LEU A 687 -8.17 -21.42 9.59
C LEU A 687 -8.00 -21.41 11.12
N CYS A 688 -9.09 -21.19 11.83
CA CYS A 688 -9.15 -21.02 13.26
C CYS A 688 -10.22 -21.97 13.82
N PRO A 689 -10.00 -23.28 13.91
CA PRO A 689 -11.02 -24.21 14.38
C PRO A 689 -11.38 -23.96 15.85
N PRO A 690 -12.61 -24.29 16.29
CA PRO A 690 -13.02 -24.11 17.68
C PRO A 690 -12.17 -24.95 18.64
N SER A 691 -12.06 -24.46 19.87
CA SER A 691 -11.34 -25.14 20.94
C SER A 691 -12.00 -26.47 21.31
N GLU A 692 -11.18 -27.52 21.43
CA GLU A 692 -11.63 -28.87 21.82
C GLU A 692 -12.00 -28.97 23.30
N VAL A 693 -11.64 -27.97 24.12
CA VAL A 693 -11.99 -27.94 25.55
C VAL A 693 -13.32 -27.26 25.85
N GLY A 694 -14.06 -26.85 24.80
CA GLY A 694 -15.40 -26.32 24.91
C GLY A 694 -15.46 -24.82 25.24
N ARG A 695 -16.52 -24.41 25.94
CA ARG A 695 -16.84 -23.01 26.21
C ARG A 695 -15.93 -22.43 27.30
N ALA A 696 -15.29 -21.31 27.01
CA ALA A 696 -14.53 -20.51 27.96
C ALA A 696 -15.40 -19.34 28.49
N LEU A 697 -15.06 -18.80 29.66
CA LEU A 697 -15.83 -17.75 30.35
C LEU A 697 -14.89 -16.74 31.01
N ILE A 698 -15.21 -15.44 30.92
CA ILE A 698 -14.76 -14.42 31.87
C ILE A 698 -15.99 -13.90 32.59
N ALA A 699 -15.93 -13.78 33.91
CA ALA A 699 -16.99 -13.18 34.72
C ALA A 699 -16.43 -12.25 35.80
N VAL A 700 -17.03 -11.06 35.94
CA VAL A 700 -16.68 -10.02 36.90
C VAL A 700 -17.70 -10.00 38.02
N PHE A 701 -17.24 -10.08 39.26
CA PHE A 701 -18.10 -10.09 40.44
C PHE A 701 -17.88 -8.81 41.26
N PRO A 702 -18.95 -8.05 41.57
CA PRO A 702 -18.86 -6.87 42.43
C PRO A 702 -18.73 -7.26 43.93
N PRO A 703 -18.37 -6.31 44.81
CA PRO A 703 -18.27 -6.50 46.27
C PRO A 703 -19.47 -7.23 46.91
N ASP A 704 -20.68 -6.71 46.66
CA ASP A 704 -21.87 -7.04 47.46
C ASP A 704 -22.83 -8.02 46.77
N ASP A 705 -22.44 -8.58 45.62
CA ASP A 705 -23.27 -9.52 44.87
C ASP A 705 -22.56 -10.86 44.63
N GLN A 706 -23.34 -11.93 44.52
CA GLN A 706 -22.90 -13.27 44.09
C GLN A 706 -23.09 -13.46 42.58
N LEU A 707 -23.90 -12.61 41.94
CA LEU A 707 -24.07 -12.59 40.49
C LEU A 707 -22.95 -11.79 39.81
N ALA A 708 -22.60 -12.20 38.60
CA ALA A 708 -21.63 -11.46 37.80
C ALA A 708 -22.29 -10.20 37.23
N VAL A 709 -21.64 -9.05 37.41
CA VAL A 709 -22.10 -7.77 36.83
C VAL A 709 -21.80 -7.70 35.33
N ALA A 710 -20.76 -8.41 34.88
CA ALA A 710 -20.40 -8.54 33.48
C ALA A 710 -19.80 -9.93 33.21
N GLN A 711 -20.11 -10.53 32.07
CA GLN A 711 -19.52 -11.79 31.65
C GLN A 711 -19.54 -11.98 30.14
N VAL A 712 -18.59 -12.76 29.62
CA VAL A 712 -18.55 -13.25 28.24
C VAL A 712 -18.29 -14.75 28.26
N ALA A 713 -19.08 -15.51 27.51
CA ALA A 713 -18.95 -16.97 27.42
C ALA A 713 -19.07 -17.43 25.97
N LEU A 714 -17.99 -17.98 25.40
CA LEU A 714 -17.94 -18.42 24.01
C LEU A 714 -17.00 -19.62 23.85
N VAL A 715 -17.09 -20.34 22.73
CA VAL A 715 -16.10 -21.35 22.37
C VAL A 715 -14.98 -20.62 21.62
N PRO A 716 -13.78 -20.47 22.21
CA PRO A 716 -12.73 -19.70 21.56
C PRO A 716 -12.19 -20.47 20.37
N HIS A 717 -11.80 -19.75 19.33
CA HIS A 717 -11.10 -20.31 18.19
C HIS A 717 -9.61 -20.44 18.51
N ARG A 718 -8.94 -21.42 17.89
CA ARG A 718 -7.52 -21.68 18.13
C ARG A 718 -6.70 -21.33 16.89
N SER A 719 -5.59 -20.62 17.09
CA SER A 719 -4.58 -20.42 16.04
C SER A 719 -3.89 -21.74 15.65
N PRO A 720 -3.19 -21.79 14.50
CA PRO A 720 -2.31 -22.90 14.11
C PRO A 720 -1.23 -23.22 15.16
N THR A 721 -0.87 -22.25 15.99
CA THR A 721 0.09 -22.44 17.09
C THR A 721 -0.59 -22.95 18.39
N GLY A 722 -1.91 -23.01 18.42
CA GLY A 722 -2.72 -23.51 19.53
C GLY A 722 -3.14 -22.46 20.57
N TRP A 723 -2.85 -21.18 20.34
CA TRP A 723 -3.36 -20.07 21.17
C TRP A 723 -4.83 -19.79 20.92
N SER A 724 -5.54 -19.52 22.00
CA SER A 724 -6.90 -19.00 22.06
C SER A 724 -6.91 -17.74 22.94
N SER A 725 -7.79 -16.80 22.62
CA SER A 725 -7.97 -15.56 23.36
C SER A 725 -9.43 -15.40 23.81
N LEU A 726 -9.63 -14.75 24.95
CA LEU A 726 -10.95 -14.34 25.43
C LEU A 726 -10.83 -12.94 26.03
N ARG A 727 -11.75 -12.05 25.67
CA ARG A 727 -11.76 -10.65 26.09
C ARG A 727 -13.12 -10.21 26.59
N LEU A 728 -13.15 -9.40 27.65
CA LEU A 728 -14.32 -8.74 28.19
C LEU A 728 -13.98 -7.28 28.47
N SER A 729 -14.78 -6.35 27.96
CA SER A 729 -14.73 -4.94 28.30
C SER A 729 -16.11 -4.54 28.80
N ALA A 730 -16.20 -4.02 30.02
CA ALA A 730 -17.47 -3.66 30.62
C ALA A 730 -17.33 -2.52 31.64
N ALA A 731 -18.28 -1.59 31.64
CA ALA A 731 -18.40 -0.57 32.68
C ALA A 731 -18.80 -1.22 34.02
N VAL A 732 -18.01 -0.98 35.07
CA VAL A 732 -18.26 -1.53 36.40
C VAL A 732 -17.91 -0.50 37.48
N ASP A 733 -18.72 -0.43 38.53
CA ASP A 733 -18.49 0.50 39.65
C ASP A 733 -17.37 -0.02 40.58
N ALA A 734 -17.38 -1.31 40.88
CA ALA A 734 -16.38 -1.94 41.73
C ALA A 734 -16.20 -3.43 41.41
N VAL A 735 -15.02 -3.97 41.75
CA VAL A 735 -14.68 -5.37 41.52
C VAL A 735 -14.15 -6.04 42.79
N ARG A 736 -14.68 -7.24 43.07
CA ARG A 736 -14.21 -8.15 44.13
C ARG A 736 -13.42 -9.31 43.57
N ALA A 737 -13.83 -9.86 42.43
CA ALA A 737 -13.13 -10.96 41.80
C ALA A 737 -13.39 -11.01 40.30
N VAL A 738 -12.37 -11.44 39.57
CA VAL A 738 -12.51 -11.86 38.17
C VAL A 738 -12.30 -13.36 38.09
N ARG A 739 -13.27 -14.08 37.54
CA ARG A 739 -13.19 -15.53 37.27
C ARG A 739 -12.90 -15.76 35.80
N ILE A 740 -12.00 -16.70 35.52
CA ILE A 740 -11.72 -17.18 34.17
C ILE A 740 -11.86 -18.71 34.11
N ASP A 741 -12.70 -19.17 33.19
CA ASP A 741 -12.83 -20.55 32.77
C ASP A 741 -12.14 -20.71 31.41
N ILE A 742 -11.22 -21.67 31.33
CA ILE A 742 -10.46 -21.98 30.11
C ILE A 742 -11.24 -22.94 29.19
N GLY A 743 -12.20 -23.69 29.73
CA GLY A 743 -12.98 -24.68 29.00
C GLY A 743 -13.80 -25.57 29.93
N THR A 744 -14.92 -26.08 29.40
CA THR A 744 -15.82 -26.98 30.14
C THR A 744 -15.23 -28.37 30.42
N GLU A 745 -14.27 -28.81 29.58
CA GLU A 745 -13.64 -30.13 29.69
C GLU A 745 -12.39 -30.12 30.57
N ALA A 746 -12.04 -31.29 31.12
CA ALA A 746 -10.76 -31.46 31.80
C ALA A 746 -9.60 -31.27 30.81
N CYS A 747 -8.64 -30.41 31.12
CA CYS A 747 -7.58 -30.03 30.18
C CYS A 747 -6.22 -29.78 30.86
N SER A 748 -5.14 -30.02 30.13
CA SER A 748 -3.87 -29.33 30.36
C SER A 748 -3.89 -28.00 29.62
N PHE A 749 -3.39 -26.93 30.24
CA PHE A 749 -3.30 -25.64 29.59
C PHE A 749 -1.93 -24.97 29.81
N GLU A 750 -1.60 -24.04 28.92
CA GLU A 750 -0.48 -23.10 29.02
C GLU A 750 -1.07 -21.68 29.09
N LEU A 751 -0.75 -20.93 30.14
CA LEU A 751 -1.14 -19.52 30.28
C LEU A 751 -0.12 -18.64 29.54
N GLY A 752 -0.60 -17.93 28.52
CA GLY A 752 0.19 -16.91 27.82
C GLY A 752 0.18 -15.61 28.59
N ARG A 753 -1.01 -15.07 28.82
CA ARG A 753 -1.23 -13.81 29.54
C ARG A 753 -2.61 -13.79 30.17
N LEU A 754 -2.73 -13.14 31.31
CA LEU A 754 -3.96 -12.62 31.90
C LEU A 754 -3.72 -11.14 32.24
N ARG A 755 -4.51 -10.26 31.65
CA ARG A 755 -4.49 -8.82 31.89
C ARG A 755 -5.85 -8.36 32.39
N ILE A 756 -5.88 -7.55 33.44
CA ILE A 756 -7.07 -6.88 33.98
C ILE A 756 -6.70 -5.41 34.17
N ARG A 757 -7.40 -4.48 33.53
CA ARG A 757 -7.09 -3.04 33.57
C ARG A 757 -8.36 -2.22 33.70
N GLY A 758 -8.43 -1.31 34.67
CA GLY A 758 -9.38 -0.19 34.65
C GLY A 758 -8.81 0.98 33.86
N ALA A 759 -9.63 1.67 33.07
CA ALA A 759 -9.15 2.76 32.20
C ALA A 759 -8.61 3.97 33.00
N THR A 760 -9.28 4.36 34.10
CA THR A 760 -8.87 5.49 34.97
C THR A 760 -8.41 5.08 36.38
N THR A 761 -8.36 3.79 36.71
CA THR A 761 -8.12 3.33 38.09
C THR A 761 -6.80 2.61 38.31
N HIS A 762 -6.43 2.44 39.59
CA HIS A 762 -5.25 1.66 40.01
C HIS A 762 -5.40 0.13 39.80
N VAL A 763 -6.52 -0.32 39.23
CA VAL A 763 -6.74 -1.74 38.92
C VAL A 763 -5.93 -2.08 37.67
N ALA A 764 -4.70 -2.56 37.88
CA ALA A 764 -3.81 -3.03 36.82
C ALA A 764 -3.13 -4.34 37.24
N VAL A 765 -3.60 -5.45 36.68
CA VAL A 765 -3.03 -6.79 36.88
C VAL A 765 -2.52 -7.31 35.55
N SER A 766 -1.28 -7.79 35.54
CA SER A 766 -0.70 -8.53 34.43
C SER A 766 -0.01 -9.76 35.00
N ILE A 767 -0.45 -10.94 34.55
CA ILE A 767 0.02 -12.25 35.00
C ILE A 767 0.36 -13.07 33.75
N SER A 768 1.55 -13.66 33.73
CA SER A 768 1.97 -14.57 32.65
C SER A 768 2.51 -15.89 33.20
N ARG A 769 2.26 -16.16 34.48
CA ARG A 769 2.74 -17.33 35.20
C ARG A 769 1.60 -17.95 36.00
N THR A 770 1.53 -19.27 36.01
CA THR A 770 0.47 -20.02 36.71
C THR A 770 0.73 -20.15 38.20
N ASP A 771 1.96 -19.88 38.65
CA ASP A 771 2.38 -19.85 40.05
C ASP A 771 2.32 -18.44 40.69
N ASP A 772 1.74 -17.45 39.99
CA ASP A 772 1.57 -16.09 40.52
C ASP A 772 0.67 -16.10 41.76
N THR A 773 1.14 -15.48 42.85
CA THR A 773 0.47 -15.50 44.15
C THR A 773 -0.88 -14.77 44.18
N ARG A 774 -1.21 -14.00 43.13
CA ARG A 774 -2.52 -13.36 42.95
C ARG A 774 -3.57 -14.32 42.37
N LEU A 775 -3.16 -15.46 41.80
CA LEU A 775 -4.09 -16.46 41.30
C LEU A 775 -4.64 -17.35 42.42
N ARG A 776 -5.92 -17.71 42.31
CA ARG A 776 -6.58 -18.73 43.13
C ARG A 776 -7.16 -19.80 42.22
N TRP A 777 -6.78 -21.05 42.47
CA TRP A 777 -7.18 -22.21 41.67
C TRP A 777 -8.35 -22.95 42.32
N THR A 778 -9.39 -23.23 41.55
CA THR A 778 -10.48 -24.12 41.94
C THR A 778 -10.49 -25.33 41.01
N ASN A 779 -10.40 -26.54 41.56
CA ASN A 779 -10.32 -27.80 40.79
C ASN A 779 -9.22 -27.79 39.71
N GLY A 780 -8.12 -27.11 39.99
CA GLY A 780 -6.97 -26.94 39.10
C GLY A 780 -5.66 -26.85 39.87
N HIS A 781 -4.54 -27.08 39.17
CA HIS A 781 -3.21 -27.01 39.77
C HIS A 781 -2.15 -26.58 38.73
N PRO A 782 -1.25 -25.64 39.06
CA PRO A 782 -0.12 -25.29 38.20
C PRO A 782 0.88 -26.45 38.13
N THR A 783 1.40 -26.76 36.94
CA THR A 783 2.38 -27.85 36.76
C THR A 783 3.81 -27.35 36.59
N ASP A 784 3.97 -26.15 36.04
CA ASP A 784 5.23 -25.43 35.89
C ASP A 784 4.94 -23.92 35.91
N ALA A 785 5.91 -23.09 35.49
CA ALA A 785 5.77 -21.63 35.53
C ALA A 785 4.65 -21.09 34.62
N ARG A 786 4.29 -21.79 33.54
CA ARG A 786 3.24 -21.37 32.57
C ARG A 786 2.14 -22.41 32.38
N GLY A 787 2.42 -23.67 32.69
CA GLY A 787 1.51 -24.79 32.53
C GLY A 787 0.67 -25.05 33.76
N GLY A 788 -0.51 -25.62 33.55
CA GLY A 788 -1.35 -26.18 34.59
C GLY A 788 -2.34 -27.21 34.07
N VAL A 789 -3.07 -27.81 34.99
CA VAL A 789 -4.15 -28.76 34.70
C VAL A 789 -5.44 -28.28 35.37
N LEU A 790 -6.54 -28.31 34.64
CA LEU A 790 -7.90 -28.08 35.14
C LEU A 790 -8.72 -29.37 35.00
N ARG A 791 -9.47 -29.71 36.04
CA ARG A 791 -10.57 -30.70 35.92
C ARG A 791 -11.80 -30.01 35.32
N ALA A 792 -12.75 -30.79 34.82
CA ALA A 792 -14.02 -30.26 34.32
C ALA A 792 -14.70 -29.37 35.39
N GLY A 793 -15.10 -28.16 34.99
CA GLY A 793 -15.65 -27.13 35.88
C GLY A 793 -14.63 -26.43 36.78
N GLY A 794 -13.33 -26.66 36.59
CA GLY A 794 -12.26 -25.93 37.25
C GLY A 794 -12.02 -24.56 36.64
N PHE A 795 -11.59 -23.61 37.45
CA PHE A 795 -11.38 -22.24 37.01
C PHE A 795 -10.26 -21.57 37.82
N LEU A 796 -9.75 -20.47 37.26
CA LEU A 796 -8.86 -19.56 37.97
C LEU A 796 -9.61 -18.29 38.36
N SER A 797 -9.22 -17.68 39.46
CA SER A 797 -9.79 -16.41 39.92
C SER A 797 -8.72 -15.45 40.42
N VAL A 798 -8.94 -14.16 40.18
CA VAL A 798 -8.12 -13.06 40.68
C VAL A 798 -8.98 -12.26 41.67
N PRO A 799 -8.75 -12.37 42.98
CA PRO A 799 -9.45 -11.59 43.98
C PRO A 799 -8.90 -10.16 44.07
N PHE A 800 -9.77 -9.22 44.43
CA PHE A 800 -9.48 -7.81 44.68
C PHE A 800 -10.02 -7.44 46.07
N GLU A 801 -9.28 -6.61 46.80
CA GLU A 801 -9.73 -6.04 48.08
C GLU A 801 -10.70 -4.88 47.82
N HIS A 802 -11.91 -5.19 47.33
CA HIS A 802 -12.98 -4.23 47.03
C HIS A 802 -12.48 -2.99 46.28
N ALA A 803 -11.99 -3.19 45.06
CA ALA A 803 -11.44 -2.09 44.27
C ALA A 803 -12.55 -1.31 43.56
N ALA A 804 -12.66 -0.01 43.85
CA ALA A 804 -13.48 0.91 43.07
C ALA A 804 -12.89 1.05 41.66
N VAL A 805 -13.76 0.96 40.65
CA VAL A 805 -13.44 1.09 39.23
C VAL A 805 -14.14 2.32 38.65
N ASN A 806 -15.46 2.45 38.82
CA ASN A 806 -16.28 3.57 38.30
C ASN A 806 -15.98 3.91 36.82
N ASP A 807 -15.66 2.90 36.02
CA ASP A 807 -15.19 3.03 34.64
C ASP A 807 -15.21 1.66 33.94
N THR A 808 -14.72 1.61 32.70
CA THR A 808 -14.54 0.39 31.93
C THR A 808 -13.39 -0.45 32.48
N LEU A 809 -13.70 -1.72 32.74
CA LEU A 809 -12.74 -2.76 33.11
C LEU A 809 -12.49 -3.68 31.89
N ASP A 810 -11.26 -3.65 31.40
CA ASP A 810 -10.77 -4.49 30.31
C ASP A 810 -10.06 -5.74 30.86
N ILE A 811 -10.53 -6.91 30.44
CA ILE A 811 -9.98 -8.21 30.82
C ILE A 811 -9.63 -8.99 29.56
N GLU A 812 -8.40 -9.49 29.51
CA GLU A 812 -7.90 -10.32 28.42
C GLU A 812 -7.19 -11.55 28.99
N VAL A 813 -7.52 -12.73 28.48
CA VAL A 813 -6.78 -13.95 28.77
C VAL A 813 -6.41 -14.68 27.48
N ALA A 814 -5.13 -15.04 27.37
CA ALA A 814 -4.59 -15.84 26.29
C ALA A 814 -4.05 -17.15 26.85
N PHE A 815 -4.49 -18.27 26.27
CA PHE A 815 -4.12 -19.60 26.73
C PHE A 815 -4.03 -20.59 25.58
N ARG A 816 -3.32 -21.70 25.79
CA ARG A 816 -3.43 -22.90 24.96
C ARG A 816 -4.02 -23.99 25.83
N ALA A 817 -5.01 -24.74 25.35
CA ALA A 817 -5.60 -25.81 26.13
C ALA A 817 -5.74 -27.09 25.30
N ARG A 818 -5.61 -28.24 25.96
CA ARG A 818 -5.75 -29.57 25.35
C ARG A 818 -6.55 -30.50 26.26
N PRO A 819 -7.56 -31.22 25.75
CA PRO A 819 -8.33 -32.16 26.55
C PRO A 819 -7.47 -33.28 27.14
N LEU A 820 -7.74 -33.65 28.40
CA LEU A 820 -7.13 -34.82 29.04
C LEU A 820 -7.86 -36.09 28.59
N GLY A 821 -7.21 -36.92 27.78
CA GLY A 821 -7.75 -38.22 27.34
C GLY A 821 -7.95 -38.39 25.84
N SER A 822 -7.66 -37.38 25.02
CA SER A 822 -7.68 -37.51 23.56
C SER A 822 -6.41 -38.24 23.07
N PRO A 823 -6.50 -39.24 22.16
CA PRO A 823 -5.31 -39.92 21.64
C PRO A 823 -4.40 -38.90 20.95
N VAL A 824 -3.12 -38.90 21.35
CA VAL A 824 -2.11 -37.97 20.85
C VAL A 824 -1.95 -38.13 19.34
N ARG A 825 -2.69 -37.37 18.52
CA ARG A 825 -2.22 -37.04 17.17
C ARG A 825 -1.05 -36.10 17.35
N ARG A 826 0.16 -36.64 17.33
CA ARG A 826 1.41 -35.86 17.25
C ARG A 826 1.42 -35.12 15.91
N TYR A 827 0.80 -33.95 15.84
CA TYR A 827 1.22 -32.96 14.88
C TYR A 827 2.52 -32.37 15.44
N THR A 828 3.66 -32.97 15.07
CA THR A 828 4.98 -32.42 15.38
C THR A 828 5.09 -31.02 14.75
N ALA A 829 5.90 -30.11 15.30
CA ALA A 829 6.19 -28.84 14.65
C ALA A 829 6.69 -29.03 13.19
N ALA A 830 7.32 -30.18 12.90
CA ALA A 830 7.63 -30.61 11.54
C ALA A 830 6.39 -30.96 10.72
N ALA A 831 5.41 -31.73 11.25
CA ALA A 831 4.16 -32.06 10.58
C ALA A 831 3.22 -30.84 10.41
N LEU A 832 3.23 -29.88 11.34
CA LEU A 832 2.51 -28.59 11.21
C LEU A 832 3.22 -27.63 10.26
N ARG A 833 4.56 -27.62 10.18
CA ARG A 833 5.30 -26.89 9.14
C ARG A 833 5.15 -27.53 7.76
N GLN A 834 5.05 -28.86 7.69
CA GLN A 834 4.83 -29.61 6.45
C GLN A 834 3.37 -29.52 6.01
N SER A 835 2.43 -29.45 6.96
CA SER A 835 1.02 -29.11 6.70
C SER A 835 0.89 -27.63 6.34
N ALA A 836 1.51 -26.68 7.04
CA ALA A 836 1.49 -25.27 6.65
C ALA A 836 2.16 -25.04 5.29
N ARG A 837 3.28 -25.70 4.97
CA ARG A 837 3.85 -25.71 3.61
C ARG A 837 2.97 -26.43 2.60
N GLY A 838 2.25 -27.47 3.02
CA GLY A 838 1.28 -28.20 2.22
C GLY A 838 -0.01 -27.41 1.97
N TRP A 839 -0.47 -26.59 2.92
CA TRP A 839 -1.64 -25.73 2.87
C TRP A 839 -1.30 -24.41 2.16
N VAL A 840 -0.09 -23.86 2.34
CA VAL A 840 0.45 -22.78 1.51
C VAL A 840 0.71 -23.27 0.08
N GLY A 841 1.15 -24.53 -0.09
CA GLY A 841 1.34 -25.16 -1.39
C GLY A 841 0.02 -25.52 -2.09
N VAL A 842 -0.99 -25.97 -1.34
CA VAL A 842 -2.36 -26.23 -1.84
C VAL A 842 -3.09 -24.91 -2.06
N ALA A 843 -2.91 -23.89 -1.23
CA ALA A 843 -3.45 -22.56 -1.47
C ALA A 843 -2.78 -21.91 -2.69
N ARG A 844 -1.45 -22.01 -2.86
CA ARG A 844 -0.76 -21.58 -4.08
C ARG A 844 -1.22 -22.36 -5.31
N SER A 845 -1.27 -23.69 -5.23
CA SER A 845 -1.74 -24.57 -6.33
C SER A 845 -3.21 -24.35 -6.68
N ARG A 846 -4.08 -24.08 -5.70
CA ARG A 846 -5.52 -23.82 -5.91
C ARG A 846 -5.77 -22.39 -6.38
N VAL A 847 -4.95 -21.42 -5.97
CA VAL A 847 -4.91 -20.06 -6.54
C VAL A 847 -4.37 -20.09 -7.98
N ASP A 848 -3.36 -20.89 -8.28
CA ASP A 848 -2.83 -21.06 -9.65
C ASP A 848 -3.81 -21.84 -10.55
N GLN A 849 -4.53 -22.83 -10.02
CA GLN A 849 -5.61 -23.53 -10.73
C GLN A 849 -6.85 -22.65 -10.94
N LEU A 850 -7.14 -21.71 -10.03
CA LEU A 850 -8.20 -20.71 -10.19
C LEU A 850 -7.77 -19.51 -11.06
N ARG A 851 -6.47 -19.33 -11.32
CA ARG A 851 -5.93 -18.36 -12.30
C ARG A 851 -5.80 -18.92 -13.72
N HIS A 852 -5.75 -20.25 -13.85
CA HIS A 852 -5.78 -20.96 -15.15
C HIS A 852 -7.19 -21.32 -15.64
N ARG A 853 -8.22 -20.98 -14.86
CA ARG A 853 -9.63 -20.97 -15.28
C ARG A 853 -10.10 -19.54 -15.34
#